data_AF-A0A4R4SLE1-F1
#
_entry.id   AF-A0A4R4SLE1-F1
#
_cell.length_a   1.000
_cell.length_b   1.000
_cell.length_c   1.000
_cell.angle_alpha   90.00
_cell.angle_beta   90.00
_cell.angle_gamma   90.00
#
_symmetry.space_group_name_H-M   'P 1'
#
loop_
_entity.id
_entity.type
_entity.pdbx_description
1 polymer ?
#
loop_
_entity_poly.entity_id
_entity_poly.type
_entity_poly.pdbx_seq_one_letter_code
_entity_poly.pdbx_strand_id
1 'polypeptide(L)'
;MRLMARRRRTAMLAAATLVVGGIALPAGAAQAAPACDVVYATNDWGSGFTANVTIKNLGDAINGWTLKWTFPNSSQRVVQGWSAKYSQTGSEVTATNESYNGSLGTGASTTIGFNGSYSGSNPKPTAFTLNGTPCNGTPANKPPTVSLGVPAGPFEAPADVPLTATASDPDGTISRVEFYRNGLLVNTDTTSPYGYTLEDLPAGSYTVQAKAYDNANGVAIDEKAFTVSAASGPRLVATPSSVSVSEGGTATFNLKLSAAPSASVPVTLTRTGDPDITVTPTSATLTTANWNTGVTVTVAAAEDSDTVGGTATITASGTGLAPLAVTATEVDNDVPGGDNDYIKKFLDQYGKIKNSGYFSPEGVPYHSIETLIVEAPDHGHETTSEAFSYWLWLEAYYGRATQNWAPFNNAWTVMEKYIIPTHADQPTAGSAGTPQYAAEYNLPSQYPSALNPNIAVGQDPLRSELQSTYGTGDIYGMHWLMDVDNTYGFGRCGDGTTRPAYINTFQRGTQESVWETIPQPSCDTFKHGGQYGYLDLFVKDTGTPAKQWKYTNAPDADARAVQAAYWALTWAKAQNKQADVAATVAKAAKMGDYLRYAMFDKYFKRIGNCVGASTCPAGSGRDSAHYLMSWYYAWGGAYETSQNWSWRIGSSHSHFGYQNPFAAWAMTNINELKPKSPTAVSDWQKSLDRQLEFYTWLQSAEGGIAGGATNSWDGNYGTPPSGTATFYGMFYDVDPVYNDPPSNQWFGMQVWSMQRIAELYLETGNTKAKALLDKWVPWAIANTTLGTNWSVPADLKWTGQPANWNPTSPQPNTNLHVEVIAKGQDVGVTAALARTLIAYAAKSGNTAAKTTGKGLLDALSASADAKGVSTTEKRGDYKRFDDVYNAADGQGLYVPPGWTGKMPNGDAIAAGKSFLDIRSFYKNDPDWPKVQAYLNGGPEPTFNYHRFWAQSDVAMAYADYGMLFPNG
;
A
#
# COMPACT_ATOMS: atom_id res chain seq x y z
N MET A 1 -51.91 -6.38 66.86
CA MET A 1 -53.23 -6.47 66.17
C MET A 1 -53.10 -7.57 65.12
N ARG A 2 -53.61 -8.78 65.36
CA ARG A 2 -55.01 -9.19 65.14
C ARG A 2 -55.47 -8.81 63.72
N LEU A 3 -55.93 -9.69 62.84
CA LEU A 3 -56.28 -11.10 62.90
C LEU A 3 -56.52 -11.54 61.43
N MET A 4 -56.09 -12.76 61.10
CA MET A 4 -56.82 -13.76 60.30
C MET A 4 -57.08 -13.45 58.80
N ALA A 5 -56.83 -14.39 57.89
CA ALA A 5 -57.27 -15.76 58.03
C ALA A 5 -56.34 -16.82 57.40
N ARG A 6 -56.09 -17.83 58.25
CA ARG A 6 -56.05 -19.27 57.99
C ARG A 6 -54.99 -19.89 57.06
N ARG A 7 -53.87 -20.24 57.71
CA ARG A 7 -53.44 -21.61 58.12
C ARG A 7 -53.52 -22.78 57.10
N ARG A 8 -52.30 -23.29 56.86
CA ARG A 8 -51.76 -24.64 57.18
C ARG A 8 -51.73 -25.71 56.08
N ARG A 9 -50.48 -25.90 55.61
CA ARG A 9 -49.60 -27.07 55.75
C ARG A 9 -49.93 -28.38 55.00
N THR A 10 -48.84 -28.84 54.38
CA THR A 10 -48.35 -30.21 54.15
C THR A 10 -48.65 -30.87 52.80
N ALA A 11 -47.56 -30.98 52.03
CA ALA A 11 -47.18 -31.94 50.98
C ALA A 11 -48.17 -33.05 50.58
N MET A 12 -48.42 -33.15 49.26
CA MET A 12 -48.08 -34.31 48.42
C MET A 12 -48.56 -34.11 46.97
N LEU A 13 -47.75 -34.62 46.02
CA LEU A 13 -48.08 -35.21 44.71
C LEU A 13 -48.81 -34.44 43.59
N ALA A 14 -48.38 -34.80 42.37
CA ALA A 14 -49.11 -34.91 41.10
C ALA A 14 -49.34 -33.66 40.23
N ALA A 15 -48.53 -33.61 39.16
CA ALA A 15 -48.89 -33.49 37.74
C ALA A 15 -50.02 -32.55 37.27
N ALA A 16 -49.67 -31.63 36.36
CA ALA A 16 -50.53 -31.22 35.24
C ALA A 16 -49.69 -30.77 34.03
N THR A 17 -49.58 -31.67 33.06
CA THR A 17 -49.21 -31.48 31.65
C THR A 17 -50.38 -30.86 30.87
N LEU A 18 -50.10 -30.06 29.83
CA LEU A 18 -50.42 -30.32 28.39
C LEU A 18 -50.05 -29.08 27.54
N VAL A 19 -49.01 -29.15 26.69
CA VAL A 19 -48.98 -29.58 25.26
C VAL A 19 -49.34 -28.45 24.30
N VAL A 20 -48.35 -28.00 23.50
CA VAL A 20 -48.26 -27.87 22.03
C VAL A 20 -46.85 -27.26 21.78
N GLY A 21 -45.95 -27.73 20.91
CA GLY A 21 -45.91 -28.84 19.97
C GLY A 21 -44.46 -28.94 19.49
N GLY A 22 -43.95 -30.17 19.39
CA GLY A 22 -42.65 -30.42 18.78
C GLY A 22 -42.73 -30.18 17.28
N ILE A 23 -41.93 -29.26 16.77
CA ILE A 23 -41.46 -29.32 15.39
C ILE A 23 -40.06 -29.92 15.48
N ALA A 24 -39.98 -31.24 15.36
CA ALA A 24 -38.77 -31.84 14.84
C ALA A 24 -38.66 -31.35 13.40
N LEU A 25 -37.77 -30.38 13.17
CA LEU A 25 -37.28 -30.17 11.82
C LEU A 25 -36.59 -31.48 11.43
N PRO A 26 -36.93 -32.10 10.29
CA PRO A 26 -36.16 -33.22 9.80
C PRO A 26 -34.71 -32.78 9.71
N ALA A 27 -33.78 -33.62 10.19
CA ALA A 27 -32.39 -33.50 9.82
C ALA A 27 -32.35 -33.35 8.29
N GLY A 28 -32.03 -32.16 7.81
CA GLY A 28 -31.73 -31.96 6.40
C GLY A 28 -30.66 -32.97 6.06
N ALA A 29 -30.90 -33.74 4.99
CA ALA A 29 -30.00 -34.79 4.54
C ALA A 29 -28.56 -34.27 4.59
N ALA A 30 -27.68 -34.99 5.31
CA ALA A 30 -26.25 -34.86 5.08
C ALA A 30 -26.06 -34.98 3.56
N GLN A 31 -25.54 -33.93 2.92
CA GLN A 31 -25.15 -34.05 1.52
C GLN A 31 -24.12 -35.17 1.46
N ALA A 32 -24.53 -36.31 0.90
CA ALA A 32 -23.63 -37.42 0.63
C ALA A 32 -22.47 -36.89 -0.20
N ALA A 33 -21.24 -37.24 0.18
CA ALA A 33 -20.07 -36.91 -0.59
C ALA A 33 -20.28 -37.32 -2.06
N PRO A 34 -19.81 -36.52 -3.03
CA PRO A 34 -19.93 -36.81 -4.45
C PRO A 34 -19.42 -38.22 -4.75
N ALA A 35 -20.29 -39.05 -5.34
CA ALA A 35 -20.05 -40.49 -5.45
C ALA A 35 -19.21 -40.90 -6.67
N CYS A 36 -18.96 -39.98 -7.59
CA CYS A 36 -18.38 -40.29 -8.90
C CYS A 36 -17.81 -39.04 -9.57
N ASP A 37 -16.98 -39.28 -10.59
CA ASP A 37 -16.51 -38.30 -11.57
C ASP A 37 -16.88 -38.80 -12.97
N VAL A 38 -17.34 -37.90 -13.86
CA VAL A 38 -17.84 -38.25 -15.19
C VAL A 38 -17.19 -37.40 -16.27
N VAL A 39 -16.46 -38.04 -17.18
CA VAL A 39 -15.89 -37.40 -18.37
C VAL A 39 -16.79 -37.65 -19.57
N TYR A 40 -17.30 -36.57 -20.17
CA TYR A 40 -18.19 -36.60 -21.35
C TYR A 40 -17.49 -36.02 -22.59
N ALA A 41 -17.09 -36.89 -23.52
CA ALA A 41 -16.42 -36.53 -24.77
C ALA A 41 -17.32 -36.81 -25.98
N THR A 42 -17.35 -35.90 -26.95
CA THR A 42 -18.16 -36.03 -28.16
C THR A 42 -17.33 -35.86 -29.43
N ASN A 43 -17.70 -36.62 -30.47
CA ASN A 43 -17.29 -36.39 -31.84
C ASN A 43 -18.54 -36.08 -32.67
N ASP A 44 -18.68 -34.85 -33.16
CA ASP A 44 -19.91 -34.30 -33.75
C ASP A 44 -19.70 -34.00 -35.25
N TRP A 45 -20.67 -34.36 -36.09
CA TRP A 45 -20.65 -34.15 -37.53
C TRP A 45 -21.85 -33.34 -38.07
N GLY A 46 -22.51 -32.57 -37.21
CA GLY A 46 -23.54 -31.57 -37.57
C GLY A 46 -24.97 -32.09 -37.67
N SER A 47 -25.17 -33.38 -38.00
CA SER A 47 -26.49 -34.04 -38.01
C SER A 47 -26.62 -35.16 -36.98
N GLY A 48 -25.55 -35.42 -36.23
CA GLY A 48 -25.44 -36.44 -35.19
C GLY A 48 -24.07 -36.38 -34.53
N PHE A 49 -23.89 -37.17 -33.48
CA PHE A 49 -22.63 -37.24 -32.74
C PHE A 49 -22.45 -38.61 -32.10
N THR A 50 -21.20 -38.99 -31.84
CA THR A 50 -20.85 -40.08 -30.94
C THR A 50 -20.41 -39.51 -29.61
N ALA A 51 -20.94 -40.01 -28.51
CA ALA A 51 -20.52 -39.67 -27.15
C ALA A 51 -19.83 -40.86 -26.48
N ASN A 52 -18.70 -40.59 -25.82
CA ASN A 52 -18.04 -41.48 -24.88
C ASN A 52 -18.17 -40.89 -23.47
N VAL A 53 -18.64 -41.71 -22.53
CA VAL A 53 -18.88 -41.31 -21.14
C VAL A 53 -18.07 -42.23 -20.24
N THR A 54 -17.05 -41.70 -19.58
CA THR A 54 -16.26 -42.44 -18.58
C THR A 54 -16.79 -42.11 -17.20
N ILE A 55 -17.15 -43.13 -16.43
CA ILE A 55 -17.66 -43.05 -15.07
C ILE A 55 -16.56 -43.57 -14.14
N LYS A 56 -16.08 -42.74 -13.21
CA LYS A 56 -15.18 -43.15 -12.13
C LYS A 56 -15.95 -43.15 -10.81
N ASN A 57 -15.96 -44.26 -10.08
CA ASN A 57 -16.55 -44.31 -8.75
C ASN A 57 -15.59 -43.67 -7.73
N LEU A 58 -16.05 -42.69 -6.98
CA LEU A 58 -15.28 -42.04 -5.90
C LEU A 58 -15.80 -42.44 -4.51
N GLY A 59 -16.97 -43.08 -4.43
CA GLY A 59 -17.55 -43.58 -3.18
C GLY A 59 -17.24 -45.06 -2.91
N ASP A 60 -18.00 -45.67 -2.00
CA ASP A 60 -17.90 -47.10 -1.67
C ASP A 60 -18.10 -47.98 -2.92
N ALA A 61 -17.53 -49.19 -2.90
CA ALA A 61 -17.66 -50.14 -4.00
C ALA A 61 -19.13 -50.48 -4.27
N ILE A 62 -19.56 -50.36 -5.54
CA ILE A 62 -20.93 -50.64 -5.97
C ILE A 62 -21.00 -51.90 -6.83
N ASN A 63 -22.13 -52.61 -6.73
CA ASN A 63 -22.47 -53.76 -7.57
C ASN A 63 -23.82 -53.49 -8.25
N GLY A 64 -23.74 -52.95 -9.46
CA GLY A 64 -24.84 -52.35 -10.20
C GLY A 64 -24.74 -50.83 -10.20
N TRP A 65 -24.83 -50.23 -11.38
CA TRP A 65 -24.81 -48.77 -11.52
C TRP A 65 -25.82 -48.26 -12.54
N THR A 66 -26.36 -47.09 -12.24
CA THR A 66 -27.30 -46.33 -13.07
C THR A 66 -26.79 -44.90 -13.18
N LEU A 67 -26.35 -44.49 -14.37
CA LEU A 67 -25.99 -43.11 -14.66
C LEU A 67 -27.18 -42.36 -15.24
N LYS A 68 -27.49 -41.17 -14.74
CA LYS A 68 -28.51 -40.29 -15.31
C LYS A 68 -27.96 -38.91 -15.63
N TRP A 69 -28.44 -38.30 -16.70
CA TRP A 69 -28.21 -36.89 -17.04
C TRP A 69 -29.37 -36.34 -17.86
N THR A 70 -29.45 -35.02 -17.98
CA THR A 70 -30.39 -34.35 -18.86
C THR A 70 -29.65 -33.68 -20.01
N PHE A 71 -30.07 -33.91 -21.25
CA PHE A 71 -29.57 -33.16 -22.39
C PHE A 71 -30.00 -31.68 -22.30
N PRO A 72 -29.09 -30.71 -22.45
CA PRO A 72 -29.45 -29.30 -22.33
C PRO A 72 -30.33 -28.79 -23.49
N ASN A 73 -30.30 -29.43 -24.66
CA ASN A 73 -31.21 -29.15 -25.77
C ASN A 73 -32.25 -30.28 -25.90
N SER A 74 -33.53 -29.91 -25.87
CA SER A 74 -34.66 -30.84 -25.94
C SER A 74 -34.83 -31.59 -27.26
N SER A 75 -34.05 -31.26 -28.29
CA SER A 75 -33.97 -32.02 -29.55
C SER A 75 -32.91 -33.12 -29.55
N GLN A 76 -32.00 -33.17 -28.56
CA GLN A 76 -30.97 -34.22 -28.47
C GLN A 76 -31.61 -35.58 -28.15
N ARG A 77 -31.27 -36.61 -28.91
CA ARG A 77 -31.77 -37.99 -28.75
C ARG A 77 -30.60 -38.98 -28.74
N VAL A 78 -30.68 -40.00 -27.89
CA VAL A 78 -29.86 -41.22 -28.00
C VAL A 78 -30.49 -42.10 -29.09
N VAL A 79 -29.72 -42.46 -30.11
CA VAL A 79 -30.17 -43.29 -31.23
C VAL A 79 -29.79 -44.75 -31.01
N GLN A 80 -28.53 -45.00 -30.66
CA GLN A 80 -28.00 -46.35 -30.42
C GLN A 80 -26.86 -46.29 -29.41
N GLY A 81 -26.91 -47.10 -28.36
CA GLY A 81 -25.87 -47.16 -27.32
C GLY A 81 -25.17 -48.52 -27.23
N TRP A 82 -24.02 -48.54 -26.55
CA TRP A 82 -23.27 -49.75 -26.19
C TRP A 82 -22.68 -49.64 -24.78
N SER A 83 -22.32 -50.80 -24.22
CA SER A 83 -21.74 -50.96 -22.87
C SER A 83 -22.63 -50.49 -21.72
N ALA A 84 -23.89 -50.14 -22.01
CA ALA A 84 -24.96 -49.85 -21.08
C ALA A 84 -26.30 -50.06 -21.76
N LYS A 85 -27.36 -50.26 -20.97
CA LYS A 85 -28.75 -50.23 -21.44
C LYS A 85 -29.26 -48.80 -21.30
N TYR A 86 -29.62 -48.19 -22.42
CA TYR A 86 -30.08 -46.80 -22.46
C TYR A 86 -31.60 -46.71 -22.53
N SER A 87 -32.16 -45.76 -21.80
CA SER A 87 -33.53 -45.27 -21.97
C SER A 87 -33.54 -43.74 -21.92
N GLN A 88 -34.47 -43.12 -22.66
CA GLN A 88 -34.62 -41.68 -22.68
C GLN A 88 -36.10 -41.29 -22.64
N THR A 89 -36.44 -40.36 -21.73
CA THR A 89 -37.78 -39.76 -21.63
C THR A 89 -37.63 -38.25 -21.71
N GLY A 90 -38.15 -37.63 -22.78
CA GLY A 90 -37.88 -36.21 -23.06
C GLY A 90 -36.37 -35.97 -23.22
N SER A 91 -35.81 -35.06 -22.43
CA SER A 91 -34.37 -34.78 -22.41
C SER A 91 -33.58 -35.61 -21.40
N GLU A 92 -34.24 -36.35 -20.50
CA GLU A 92 -33.56 -37.15 -19.47
C GLU A 92 -33.13 -38.50 -20.04
N VAL A 93 -31.84 -38.83 -19.89
CA VAL A 93 -31.25 -40.10 -20.29
C VAL A 93 -30.87 -40.89 -19.05
N THR A 94 -31.19 -42.18 -19.05
CA THR A 94 -30.77 -43.17 -18.07
C THR A 94 -29.94 -44.24 -18.76
N ALA A 95 -28.74 -44.52 -18.25
CA ALA A 95 -27.88 -45.62 -18.69
C ALA A 95 -27.62 -46.57 -17.51
N THR A 96 -27.97 -47.85 -17.65
CA THR A 96 -27.73 -48.87 -16.62
C THR A 96 -26.69 -49.88 -17.07
N ASN A 97 -25.95 -50.45 -16.12
CA ASN A 97 -24.89 -51.41 -16.42
C ASN A 97 -25.39 -52.65 -17.17
N GLU A 98 -24.51 -53.22 -17.98
CA GLU A 98 -24.67 -54.58 -18.52
C GLU A 98 -24.29 -55.63 -17.47
N SER A 99 -24.63 -56.89 -17.71
CA SER A 99 -24.34 -57.98 -16.77
C SER A 99 -22.86 -58.15 -16.44
N TYR A 100 -21.96 -57.74 -17.33
CA TYR A 100 -20.51 -57.93 -17.19
C TYR A 100 -19.75 -56.73 -16.60
N ASN A 101 -20.35 -55.54 -16.51
CA ASN A 101 -19.66 -54.32 -16.08
C ASN A 101 -20.34 -53.61 -14.89
N GLY A 102 -21.15 -54.33 -14.12
CA GLY A 102 -21.87 -53.78 -12.96
C GLY A 102 -21.01 -53.55 -11.72
N SER A 103 -19.90 -54.27 -11.55
CA SER A 103 -19.01 -54.07 -10.39
C SER A 103 -18.05 -52.91 -10.64
N LEU A 104 -18.08 -51.91 -9.76
CA LEU A 104 -17.22 -50.73 -9.83
C LEU A 104 -16.71 -50.39 -8.42
N GLY A 105 -15.48 -50.80 -8.11
CA GLY A 105 -14.82 -50.49 -6.83
C GLY A 105 -14.50 -49.00 -6.66
N THR A 106 -14.16 -48.57 -5.45
CA THR A 106 -13.71 -47.21 -5.17
C THR A 106 -12.47 -46.87 -6.01
N GLY A 107 -12.48 -45.74 -6.71
CA GLY A 107 -11.44 -45.30 -7.64
C GLY A 107 -11.48 -45.97 -9.02
N ALA A 108 -12.24 -47.05 -9.22
CA ALA A 108 -12.34 -47.76 -10.49
C ALA A 108 -13.20 -46.99 -11.51
N SER A 109 -12.96 -47.25 -12.80
CA SER A 109 -13.69 -46.59 -13.89
C SER A 109 -14.29 -47.60 -14.88
N THR A 110 -15.42 -47.22 -15.49
CA THR A 110 -16.04 -47.89 -16.64
C THR A 110 -16.33 -46.86 -17.72
N THR A 111 -16.35 -47.26 -18.99
CA THR A 111 -16.68 -46.37 -20.11
C THR A 111 -17.84 -46.92 -20.92
N ILE A 112 -18.79 -46.05 -21.24
CA ILE A 112 -19.98 -46.34 -22.04
C ILE A 112 -20.03 -45.39 -23.22
N GLY A 113 -20.73 -45.76 -24.29
CA GLY A 113 -20.88 -44.87 -25.44
C GLY A 113 -22.21 -44.99 -26.15
N PHE A 114 -22.54 -43.97 -26.93
CA PHE A 114 -23.73 -43.94 -27.78
C PHE A 114 -23.60 -42.99 -28.98
N ASN A 115 -24.37 -43.26 -30.02
CA ASN A 115 -24.65 -42.32 -31.10
C ASN A 115 -25.93 -41.56 -30.79
N GLY A 116 -25.91 -40.23 -30.98
CA GLY A 116 -27.04 -39.34 -30.79
C GLY A 116 -27.36 -38.48 -32.01
N SER A 117 -28.56 -37.93 -32.05
CA SER A 117 -29.03 -36.96 -33.04
C SER A 117 -29.52 -35.69 -32.34
N TYR A 118 -29.54 -34.56 -33.05
CA TYR A 118 -30.05 -33.28 -32.56
C TYR A 118 -30.49 -32.38 -33.72
N SER A 119 -31.19 -31.29 -33.41
CA SER A 119 -31.42 -30.17 -34.33
C SER A 119 -31.00 -28.85 -33.67
N GLY A 120 -30.40 -27.94 -34.43
CA GLY A 120 -29.86 -26.69 -33.86
C GLY A 120 -28.49 -26.90 -33.23
N SER A 121 -28.37 -26.74 -31.90
CA SER A 121 -27.09 -26.84 -31.17
C SER A 121 -26.95 -28.14 -30.38
N ASN A 122 -25.70 -28.59 -30.17
CA ASN A 122 -25.37 -29.80 -29.39
C ASN A 122 -24.57 -29.47 -28.10
N PRO A 123 -25.19 -28.83 -27.09
CA PRO A 123 -24.51 -28.56 -25.83
C PRO A 123 -24.25 -29.86 -25.04
N LYS A 124 -23.11 -29.93 -24.34
CA LYS A 124 -22.74 -31.06 -23.48
C LYS A 124 -23.48 -31.01 -22.13
N PRO A 125 -23.94 -32.15 -21.58
CA PRO A 125 -24.46 -32.19 -20.21
C PRO A 125 -23.37 -31.87 -19.18
N THR A 126 -23.72 -31.15 -18.12
CA THR A 126 -22.79 -30.74 -17.05
C THR A 126 -23.12 -31.34 -15.68
N ALA A 127 -24.25 -32.06 -15.58
CA ALA A 127 -24.73 -32.67 -14.34
C ALA A 127 -25.10 -34.13 -14.58
N PHE A 128 -24.53 -35.01 -13.76
CA PHE A 128 -24.77 -36.46 -13.79
C PHE A 128 -25.10 -36.96 -12.38
N THR A 129 -25.87 -38.05 -12.29
CA THR A 129 -26.03 -38.81 -11.04
C THR A 129 -25.69 -40.28 -11.27
N LEU A 130 -25.02 -40.92 -10.31
CA LEU A 130 -24.76 -42.37 -10.25
C LEU A 130 -25.57 -42.96 -9.11
N ASN A 131 -26.46 -43.90 -9.43
CA ASN A 131 -27.40 -44.51 -8.48
C ASN A 131 -28.23 -43.47 -7.69
N GLY A 132 -28.51 -42.32 -8.31
CA GLY A 132 -29.26 -41.21 -7.71
C GLY A 132 -28.39 -40.17 -6.99
N THR A 133 -27.08 -40.40 -6.83
CA THR A 133 -26.15 -39.47 -6.16
C THR A 133 -25.40 -38.62 -7.19
N PRO A 134 -25.29 -37.28 -7.05
CA PRO A 134 -24.57 -36.42 -8.01
C PRO A 134 -23.07 -36.75 -8.19
N CYS A 135 -22.58 -36.69 -9.44
CA CYS A 135 -21.19 -37.03 -9.84
C CYS A 135 -20.22 -35.84 -9.99
N ASN A 136 -20.42 -34.70 -9.32
CA ASN A 136 -19.52 -33.54 -9.50
C ASN A 136 -19.31 -32.76 -8.20
N GLY A 137 -18.62 -33.38 -7.26
CA GLY A 137 -17.84 -32.62 -6.30
C GLY A 137 -16.47 -33.27 -6.17
N THR A 138 -15.41 -32.48 -6.19
CA THR A 138 -14.29 -32.78 -5.30
C THR A 138 -14.85 -32.93 -3.88
N PRO A 139 -14.30 -33.82 -3.01
CA PRO A 139 -14.55 -33.66 -1.58
C PRO A 139 -14.29 -32.19 -1.28
N ALA A 140 -15.31 -31.47 -0.80
CA ALA A 140 -15.10 -30.10 -0.38
C ALA A 140 -14.05 -30.17 0.73
N ASN A 141 -12.89 -29.56 0.49
CA ASN A 141 -11.86 -29.43 1.51
C ASN A 141 -12.54 -28.94 2.79
N LYS A 142 -12.46 -29.71 3.86
CA LYS A 142 -13.02 -29.26 5.13
C LYS A 142 -12.02 -28.24 5.67
N PRO A 143 -12.45 -27.02 6.00
CA PRO A 143 -11.54 -26.04 6.57
C PRO A 143 -10.87 -26.62 7.83
N PRO A 144 -9.65 -26.17 8.14
CA PRO A 144 -9.00 -26.56 9.37
C PRO A 144 -9.80 -26.01 10.55
N THR A 145 -9.41 -26.39 11.75
CA THR A 145 -9.83 -25.74 12.99
C THR A 145 -8.64 -25.03 13.61
N VAL A 146 -8.87 -23.93 14.30
CA VAL A 146 -7.85 -23.23 15.10
C VAL A 146 -8.48 -22.73 16.39
N SER A 147 -7.74 -22.83 17.48
CA SER A 147 -8.08 -22.19 18.75
C SER A 147 -6.91 -21.37 19.25
N LEU A 148 -7.13 -20.08 19.45
CA LEU A 148 -6.15 -19.11 19.93
C LEU A 148 -6.13 -19.11 21.46
N GLY A 149 -4.99 -19.37 22.07
CA GLY A 149 -4.71 -19.16 23.47
C GLY A 149 -4.15 -17.76 23.73
N VAL A 150 -4.73 -17.05 24.69
CA VAL A 150 -4.18 -15.81 25.27
C VAL A 150 -4.22 -15.99 26.80
N PRO A 151 -3.13 -15.76 27.53
CA PRO A 151 -3.13 -15.81 28.99
C PRO A 151 -4.15 -14.85 29.61
N ALA A 152 -4.69 -15.20 30.78
CA ALA A 152 -5.53 -14.28 31.53
C ALA A 152 -4.66 -13.17 32.17
N GLY A 153 -5.06 -11.91 31.96
CA GLY A 153 -4.41 -10.73 32.54
C GLY A 153 -4.55 -10.62 34.07
N PRO A 154 -3.96 -9.58 34.69
CA PRO A 154 -3.68 -8.27 34.09
C PRO A 154 -2.36 -8.19 33.30
N PHE A 155 -2.38 -7.43 32.20
CA PHE A 155 -1.19 -7.03 31.46
C PHE A 155 -0.88 -5.55 31.74
N GLU A 156 0.38 -5.20 32.00
CA GLU A 156 0.81 -3.81 32.21
C GLU A 156 1.91 -3.43 31.21
N ALA A 157 1.83 -2.22 30.65
CA ALA A 157 2.68 -1.75 29.56
C ALA A 157 4.13 -1.44 30.00
N PRO A 158 5.15 -1.71 29.16
CA PRO A 158 5.07 -2.55 27.97
C PRO A 158 4.79 -4.01 28.36
N ALA A 159 3.85 -4.66 27.66
CA ALA A 159 3.46 -6.04 27.96
C ALA A 159 3.83 -6.99 26.83
N ASP A 160 4.49 -8.08 27.19
CA ASP A 160 4.67 -9.23 26.31
C ASP A 160 3.52 -10.22 26.52
N VAL A 161 2.76 -10.51 25.47
CA VAL A 161 1.57 -11.36 25.54
C VAL A 161 1.74 -12.57 24.62
N PRO A 162 2.06 -13.76 25.16
CA PRO A 162 2.22 -14.97 24.36
C PRO A 162 0.87 -15.41 23.81
N LEU A 163 0.82 -15.59 22.51
CA LEU A 163 -0.26 -16.21 21.75
C LEU A 163 0.14 -17.65 21.49
N THR A 164 -0.75 -18.59 21.74
CA THR A 164 -0.60 -19.98 21.30
C THR A 164 -1.74 -20.33 20.37
N ALA A 165 -1.53 -21.25 19.44
CA ALA A 165 -2.61 -21.73 18.60
C ALA A 165 -2.57 -23.25 18.50
N THR A 166 -3.72 -23.88 18.75
CA THR A 166 -3.93 -25.30 18.47
C THR A 166 -4.73 -25.39 17.18
N ALA A 167 -4.11 -25.88 16.12
CA ALA A 167 -4.75 -26.06 14.82
C ALA A 167 -4.73 -27.54 14.39
N SER A 168 -5.81 -28.00 13.75
CA SER A 168 -5.92 -29.34 13.19
C SER A 168 -6.82 -29.35 11.97
N ASP A 169 -6.56 -30.26 11.04
CA ASP A 169 -7.32 -30.35 9.80
C ASP A 169 -8.01 -31.72 9.66
N PRO A 170 -9.34 -31.80 9.42
CA PRO A 170 -10.07 -33.07 9.43
C PRO A 170 -9.79 -34.01 8.25
N ASP A 171 -9.33 -33.49 7.12
CA ASP A 171 -9.08 -34.23 5.87
C ASP A 171 -7.68 -34.01 5.26
N GLY A 172 -6.79 -33.39 6.03
CA GLY A 172 -5.43 -33.08 5.61
C GLY A 172 -4.50 -32.67 6.76
N THR A 173 -3.61 -31.73 6.50
CA THR A 173 -2.59 -31.23 7.42
C THR A 173 -2.59 -29.71 7.43
N ILE A 174 -2.29 -29.11 8.58
CA ILE A 174 -2.05 -27.67 8.68
C ILE A 174 -0.75 -27.31 7.96
N SER A 175 -0.81 -26.38 7.01
CA SER A 175 0.35 -25.84 6.31
C SER A 175 1.03 -24.71 7.08
N ARG A 176 0.25 -23.86 7.77
CA ARG A 176 0.75 -22.78 8.66
C ARG A 176 -0.33 -22.21 9.56
N VAL A 177 0.09 -21.49 10.60
CA VAL A 177 -0.75 -20.60 11.41
C VAL A 177 -0.17 -19.19 11.38
N GLU A 178 -0.98 -18.22 10.98
CA GLU A 178 -0.65 -16.80 11.00
C GLU A 178 -1.23 -16.16 12.28
N PHE A 179 -0.43 -15.37 12.99
CA PHE A 179 -0.87 -14.58 14.16
C PHE A 179 -1.01 -13.12 13.78
N TYR A 180 -2.08 -12.47 14.23
CA TYR A 180 -2.36 -11.07 13.96
C TYR A 180 -2.56 -10.26 15.26
N ARG A 181 -2.15 -8.99 15.25
CA ARG A 181 -2.43 -7.97 16.27
C ARG A 181 -3.13 -6.77 15.66
N ASN A 182 -4.33 -6.46 16.12
CA ASN A 182 -5.18 -5.40 15.58
C ASN A 182 -5.32 -5.53 14.04
N GLY A 183 -5.30 -6.75 13.51
CA GLY A 183 -5.31 -7.01 12.06
C GLY A 183 -3.95 -6.88 11.34
N LEU A 184 -2.86 -6.53 12.02
CA LEU A 184 -1.47 -6.61 11.51
C LEU A 184 -0.99 -8.06 11.60
N LEU A 185 -0.47 -8.65 10.52
CA LEU A 185 0.20 -9.96 10.60
C LEU A 185 1.50 -9.77 11.37
N VAL A 186 1.61 -10.42 12.52
CA VAL A 186 2.77 -10.31 13.40
C VAL A 186 3.67 -11.54 13.35
N ASN A 187 3.14 -12.70 12.95
CA ASN A 187 3.94 -13.91 12.74
C ASN A 187 3.27 -14.91 11.80
N THR A 188 4.08 -15.72 11.12
CA THR A 188 3.64 -16.92 10.42
C THR A 188 4.44 -18.11 10.95
N ASP A 189 3.76 -19.07 11.55
CA ASP A 189 4.37 -20.25 12.14
C ASP A 189 3.96 -21.50 11.35
N THR A 190 4.93 -22.19 10.77
CA THR A 190 4.72 -23.40 9.96
C THR A 190 4.90 -24.69 10.76
N THR A 191 5.29 -24.60 12.05
CA THR A 191 5.68 -25.78 12.83
C THR A 191 4.87 -25.86 14.12
N SER A 192 4.06 -26.91 14.26
CA SER A 192 3.35 -27.17 15.52
C SER A 192 4.34 -27.57 16.64
N PRO A 193 4.18 -27.09 17.88
CA PRO A 193 3.09 -26.27 18.40
C PRO A 193 3.19 -24.80 17.99
N TYR A 194 2.09 -24.25 17.46
CA TYR A 194 2.09 -22.88 16.92
C TYR A 194 2.06 -21.83 18.03
N GLY A 195 2.91 -20.82 17.92
CA GLY A 195 2.95 -19.74 18.90
C GLY A 195 3.56 -18.45 18.37
N TYR A 196 3.23 -17.36 19.05
CA TYR A 196 3.88 -16.08 18.84
C TYR A 196 3.69 -15.16 20.04
N THR A 197 4.72 -14.48 20.51
CA THR A 197 4.58 -13.50 21.59
C THR A 197 4.44 -12.09 21.01
N LEU A 198 3.36 -11.39 21.37
CA LEU A 198 3.24 -9.97 21.11
C LEU A 198 4.11 -9.21 22.09
N GLU A 199 5.20 -8.62 21.61
CA GLU A 199 6.15 -7.93 22.47
C GLU A 199 5.82 -6.44 22.64
N ASP A 200 6.24 -5.87 23.77
CA ASP A 200 6.27 -4.43 24.05
C ASP A 200 4.94 -3.67 23.92
N LEU A 201 3.82 -4.33 24.17
CA LEU A 201 2.52 -3.68 23.95
C LEU A 201 2.34 -2.47 24.87
N PRO A 202 2.17 -1.24 24.32
CA PRO A 202 1.83 -0.08 25.13
C PRO A 202 0.48 -0.24 25.80
N ALA A 203 0.16 0.67 26.73
CA ALA A 203 -1.14 0.66 27.37
C ALA A 203 -2.22 0.88 26.32
N GLY A 204 -3.18 -0.03 26.23
CA GLY A 204 -4.11 -0.05 25.11
C GLY A 204 -5.01 -1.27 25.10
N SER A 205 -5.95 -1.27 24.16
CA SER A 205 -6.79 -2.44 23.88
C SER A 205 -6.28 -3.12 22.61
N TYR A 206 -6.18 -4.44 22.65
CA TYR A 206 -5.68 -5.26 21.56
C TYR A 206 -6.68 -6.31 21.15
N THR A 207 -6.83 -6.48 19.85
CA THR A 207 -7.49 -7.63 19.23
C THR A 207 -6.41 -8.52 18.63
N VAL A 208 -6.51 -9.83 18.79
CA VAL A 208 -5.54 -10.79 18.27
C VAL A 208 -6.25 -11.92 17.54
N GLN A 209 -5.66 -12.39 16.44
CA GLN A 209 -6.20 -13.50 15.67
C GLN A 209 -5.14 -14.58 15.46
N ALA A 210 -5.55 -15.84 15.45
CA ALA A 210 -4.79 -16.92 14.85
C ALA A 210 -5.58 -17.44 13.65
N LYS A 211 -4.90 -17.57 12.51
CA LYS A 211 -5.47 -18.01 11.25
C LYS A 211 -4.72 -19.22 10.73
N ALA A 212 -5.32 -20.39 10.80
CA ALA A 212 -4.73 -21.63 10.33
C ALA A 212 -5.09 -21.90 8.86
N TYR A 213 -4.12 -22.38 8.09
CA TYR A 213 -4.31 -22.83 6.71
C TYR A 213 -4.01 -24.32 6.62
N ASP A 214 -4.79 -25.07 5.84
CA ASP A 214 -4.50 -26.48 5.53
C ASP A 214 -3.66 -26.63 4.24
N ASN A 215 -3.40 -27.87 3.82
CA ASN A 215 -2.64 -28.22 2.62
C ASN A 215 -3.44 -28.09 1.31
N ALA A 216 -4.70 -27.69 1.36
CA ALA A 216 -5.57 -27.38 0.24
C ALA A 216 -6.09 -25.92 0.28
N ASN A 217 -5.46 -25.07 1.10
CA ASN A 217 -5.76 -23.65 1.33
C ASN A 217 -7.12 -23.34 1.99
N GLY A 218 -7.76 -24.29 2.66
CA GLY A 218 -8.83 -23.98 3.59
C GLY A 218 -8.31 -23.19 4.79
N VAL A 219 -9.19 -22.41 5.40
CA VAL A 219 -8.82 -21.42 6.44
C VAL A 219 -9.78 -21.50 7.61
N ALA A 220 -9.24 -21.45 8.82
CA ALA A 220 -10.00 -21.10 10.03
C ALA A 220 -9.34 -19.96 10.79
N ILE A 221 -10.16 -19.19 11.50
CA ILE A 221 -9.77 -18.03 12.28
C ILE A 221 -10.35 -18.16 13.69
N ASP A 222 -9.56 -17.85 14.69
CA ASP A 222 -10.02 -17.57 16.06
C ASP A 222 -9.50 -16.20 16.49
N GLU A 223 -10.35 -15.41 17.16
CA GLU A 223 -10.06 -14.04 17.57
C GLU A 223 -10.30 -13.84 19.06
N LYS A 224 -9.40 -13.12 19.73
CA LYS A 224 -9.52 -12.71 21.13
C LYS A 224 -9.19 -11.24 21.31
N ALA A 225 -9.63 -10.67 22.43
CA ALA A 225 -9.25 -9.33 22.84
C ALA A 225 -8.70 -9.33 24.27
N PHE A 226 -7.76 -8.43 24.55
CA PHE A 226 -7.25 -8.16 25.89
C PHE A 226 -6.85 -6.69 26.04
N THR A 227 -6.65 -6.25 27.27
CA THR A 227 -6.20 -4.89 27.59
C THR A 227 -4.85 -4.92 28.29
N VAL A 228 -4.04 -3.91 28.00
CA VAL A 228 -2.80 -3.61 28.70
C VAL A 228 -2.98 -2.29 29.45
N SER A 229 -2.85 -2.29 30.77
CA SER A 229 -2.90 -1.09 31.61
C SER A 229 -1.55 -0.38 31.69
N ALA A 230 -1.51 0.89 32.07
CA ALA A 230 -0.25 1.58 32.35
C ALA A 230 0.47 0.94 33.55
N ALA A 231 1.81 0.85 33.51
CA ALA A 231 2.59 0.23 34.58
C ALA A 231 2.56 1.01 35.90
N SER A 232 2.55 0.27 37.01
CA SER A 232 2.54 0.80 38.39
C SER A 232 3.93 1.03 39.00
N GLY A 233 5.02 0.83 38.24
CA GLY A 233 6.41 0.99 38.69
C GLY A 233 7.44 0.81 37.56
N PRO A 234 8.76 0.93 37.85
CA PRO A 234 9.82 0.74 36.87
C PRO A 234 9.81 -0.71 36.34
N ARG A 235 9.93 -0.89 35.02
CA ARG A 235 10.01 -2.19 34.33
C ARG A 235 11.22 -2.20 33.41
N LEU A 236 11.80 -3.38 33.15
CA LEU A 236 12.82 -3.53 32.10
C LEU A 236 12.19 -3.21 30.74
N VAL A 237 12.91 -2.47 29.91
CA VAL A 237 12.52 -2.14 28.53
C VAL A 237 13.72 -2.35 27.63
N ALA A 238 13.55 -3.03 26.51
CA ALA A 238 14.54 -3.12 25.44
C ALA A 238 14.06 -2.28 24.26
N THR A 239 14.97 -1.62 23.57
CA THR A 239 14.61 -0.89 22.35
C THR A 239 15.71 -1.12 21.30
N PRO A 240 15.45 -1.88 20.23
CA PRO A 240 14.22 -2.67 19.98
C PRO A 240 14.09 -3.91 20.91
N SER A 241 12.90 -4.54 20.99
CA SER A 241 12.67 -5.84 21.67
C SER A 241 12.95 -7.06 20.80
N SER A 242 13.12 -6.85 19.49
CA SER A 242 13.68 -7.87 18.62
C SER A 242 14.78 -7.28 17.76
N VAL A 243 15.79 -8.09 17.44
CA VAL A 243 16.90 -7.72 16.58
C VAL A 243 17.06 -8.77 15.50
N SER A 244 17.17 -8.32 14.25
CA SER A 244 17.65 -9.16 13.16
C SER A 244 19.17 -8.99 13.09
N VAL A 245 19.91 -10.09 13.10
CA VAL A 245 21.37 -10.10 13.05
C VAL A 245 21.76 -10.94 11.85
N SER A 246 22.37 -10.33 10.83
CA SER A 246 22.96 -11.12 9.75
C SER A 246 24.08 -11.99 10.31
N GLU A 247 24.25 -13.16 9.71
CA GLU A 247 25.39 -14.03 9.99
C GLU A 247 26.73 -13.27 9.90
N GLY A 248 27.62 -13.62 10.84
CA GLY A 248 28.89 -12.94 11.06
C GLY A 248 28.76 -11.47 11.48
N GLY A 249 27.56 -11.01 11.82
CA GLY A 249 27.21 -9.63 12.13
C GLY A 249 26.84 -9.40 13.59
N THR A 250 26.51 -8.14 13.90
CA THR A 250 26.02 -7.75 15.22
C THR A 250 24.86 -6.77 15.09
N ALA A 251 23.89 -6.89 15.98
CA ALA A 251 22.88 -5.87 16.24
C ALA A 251 22.96 -5.41 17.70
N THR A 252 22.28 -4.31 18.02
CA THR A 252 22.23 -3.81 19.39
C THR A 252 20.81 -3.48 19.80
N PHE A 253 20.50 -3.68 21.08
CA PHE A 253 19.32 -3.10 21.72
C PHE A 253 19.73 -2.30 22.96
N ASN A 254 18.97 -1.26 23.29
CA ASN A 254 19.17 -0.50 24.51
C ASN A 254 18.29 -1.07 25.63
N LEU A 255 18.92 -1.57 26.69
CA LEU A 255 18.25 -2.05 27.91
C LEU A 255 18.12 -0.92 28.93
N LYS A 256 16.90 -0.56 29.32
CA LYS A 256 16.59 0.55 30.23
C LYS A 256 15.46 0.20 31.20
N LEU A 257 15.05 1.15 32.04
CA LEU A 257 13.81 1.06 32.81
C LEU A 257 12.75 2.04 32.27
N SER A 258 11.48 1.69 32.45
CA SER A 258 10.34 2.54 32.09
C SER A 258 10.12 3.73 33.04
N ALA A 259 10.66 3.67 34.26
CA ALA A 259 10.57 4.72 35.27
C ALA A 259 11.84 4.74 36.14
N ALA A 260 12.07 5.86 36.84
CA ALA A 260 13.18 5.97 37.77
C ALA A 260 13.07 4.91 38.88
N PRO A 261 14.08 4.06 39.09
CA PRO A 261 14.08 3.11 40.20
C PRO A 261 14.39 3.83 41.51
N SER A 262 14.03 3.22 42.65
CA SER A 262 14.39 3.74 43.97
C SER A 262 15.83 3.39 44.40
N ALA A 263 16.47 2.43 43.71
CA ALA A 263 17.86 2.01 43.89
C ALA A 263 18.39 1.38 42.59
N SER A 264 19.70 1.18 42.48
CA SER A 264 20.29 0.49 41.32
C SER A 264 19.76 -0.95 41.19
N VAL A 265 19.41 -1.33 39.98
CA VAL A 265 18.86 -2.64 39.61
C VAL A 265 19.91 -3.42 38.82
N PRO A 266 20.53 -4.46 39.40
CA PRO A 266 21.33 -5.41 38.64
C PRO A 266 20.43 -6.25 37.73
N VAL A 267 20.84 -6.41 36.48
CA VAL A 267 20.12 -7.17 35.45
C VAL A 267 21.04 -8.21 34.85
N THR A 268 20.61 -9.46 34.82
CA THR A 268 21.34 -10.56 34.16
C THR A 268 20.75 -10.79 32.77
N LEU A 269 21.57 -11.07 31.78
CA LEU A 269 21.19 -11.35 30.40
C LEU A 269 21.55 -12.81 30.07
N THR A 270 20.54 -13.65 29.87
CA THR A 270 20.72 -15.07 29.57
C THR A 270 20.16 -15.41 28.20
N ARG A 271 20.96 -16.05 27.34
CA ARG A 271 20.54 -16.48 26.01
C ARG A 271 20.07 -17.95 26.02
N THR A 272 18.95 -18.23 25.35
CA THR A 272 18.41 -19.57 25.03
C THR A 272 18.07 -19.66 23.54
N GLY A 273 17.98 -20.86 22.97
CA GLY A 273 17.73 -21.05 21.53
C GLY A 273 19.04 -21.29 20.79
N ASP A 274 19.17 -20.68 19.62
CA ASP A 274 20.30 -20.86 18.72
C ASP A 274 21.65 -20.59 19.41
N PRO A 275 22.62 -21.54 19.39
CA PRO A 275 23.94 -21.33 19.96
C PRO A 275 24.80 -20.32 19.19
N ASP A 276 24.53 -20.07 17.92
CA ASP A 276 25.32 -19.16 17.08
C ASP A 276 25.04 -17.69 17.40
N ILE A 277 23.87 -17.42 17.99
CA ILE A 277 23.55 -16.11 18.53
C ILE A 277 24.13 -15.93 19.94
N THR A 278 24.95 -14.91 20.15
CA THR A 278 25.57 -14.57 21.44
C THR A 278 25.16 -13.17 21.92
N VAL A 279 25.32 -12.91 23.23
CA VAL A 279 24.94 -11.61 23.85
C VAL A 279 26.06 -11.06 24.74
N THR A 280 26.37 -9.77 24.59
CA THR A 280 27.37 -9.05 25.40
C THR A 280 26.87 -7.63 25.75
N PRO A 281 26.95 -7.18 27.01
CA PRO A 281 27.40 -7.93 28.19
C PRO A 281 26.35 -8.97 28.63
N THR A 282 26.76 -9.94 29.46
CA THR A 282 25.84 -10.92 30.08
C THR A 282 25.19 -10.41 31.38
N SER A 283 25.54 -9.20 31.82
CA SER A 283 24.84 -8.47 32.86
C SER A 283 25.00 -6.95 32.70
N ALA A 284 24.03 -6.20 33.21
CA ALA A 284 23.98 -4.74 33.20
C ALA A 284 23.50 -4.22 34.56
N THR A 285 23.73 -2.94 34.86
CA THR A 285 23.17 -2.30 36.07
C THR A 285 22.45 -1.01 35.68
N LEU A 286 21.16 -0.94 36.03
CA LEU A 286 20.29 0.20 35.77
C LEU A 286 20.12 1.00 37.08
N THR A 287 20.83 2.11 37.15
CA THR A 287 20.92 3.04 38.28
C THR A 287 19.87 4.16 38.18
N THR A 288 19.72 4.95 39.24
CA THR A 288 18.91 6.18 39.23
C THR A 288 19.40 7.23 38.23
N ALA A 289 20.62 7.12 37.69
CA ALA A 289 21.21 8.06 36.75
C ALA A 289 21.15 7.61 35.27
N ASN A 290 21.11 6.30 35.00
CA ASN A 290 21.08 5.75 33.64
C ASN A 290 19.84 4.91 33.33
N TRP A 291 18.82 4.91 34.19
CA TRP A 291 17.61 4.13 33.95
C TRP A 291 16.86 4.54 32.68
N ASN A 292 16.92 5.81 32.27
CA ASN A 292 16.22 6.33 31.09
C ASN A 292 17.08 6.34 29.82
N THR A 293 18.40 6.49 29.96
CA THR A 293 19.37 6.39 28.86
C THR A 293 19.78 4.96 28.56
N GLY A 294 19.67 4.08 29.56
CA GLY A 294 19.89 2.64 29.49
C GLY A 294 21.34 2.20 29.29
N VAL A 295 21.49 0.94 28.92
CA VAL A 295 22.75 0.25 28.65
C VAL A 295 22.61 -0.45 27.31
N THR A 296 23.52 -0.17 26.37
CA THR A 296 23.57 -0.89 25.09
C THR A 296 23.99 -2.33 25.30
N VAL A 297 23.17 -3.25 24.81
CA VAL A 297 23.45 -4.69 24.72
C VAL A 297 23.67 -5.04 23.26
N THR A 298 24.74 -5.77 22.99
CA THR A 298 25.13 -6.26 21.67
C THR A 298 24.75 -7.72 21.53
N VAL A 299 24.12 -8.06 20.41
CA VAL A 299 23.82 -9.42 19.99
C VAL A 299 24.64 -9.70 18.74
N ALA A 300 25.32 -10.84 18.68
CA ALA A 300 26.10 -11.27 17.51
C ALA A 300 25.56 -12.61 17.01
N ALA A 301 25.52 -12.81 15.70
CA ALA A 301 25.29 -14.12 15.09
C ALA A 301 26.64 -14.63 14.55
N ALA A 302 26.96 -15.91 14.75
CA ALA A 302 28.12 -16.51 14.12
C ALA A 302 27.90 -16.56 12.59
N GLU A 303 28.96 -16.80 11.84
CA GLU A 303 28.79 -17.16 10.42
C GLU A 303 28.76 -18.69 10.37
N ASP A 304 27.79 -19.27 9.68
CA ASP A 304 27.81 -20.69 9.39
C ASP A 304 27.82 -20.99 7.88
N SER A 305 27.15 -22.04 7.41
CA SER A 305 27.21 -22.47 6.00
C SER A 305 25.91 -23.11 5.53
N ASP A 306 24.85 -23.02 6.34
CA ASP A 306 23.57 -23.60 5.96
C ASP A 306 22.69 -22.61 5.21
N THR A 307 21.38 -22.80 5.14
CA THR A 307 20.49 -21.85 4.44
C THR A 307 19.27 -21.54 5.30
N VAL A 308 19.43 -21.69 6.62
CA VAL A 308 18.39 -21.76 7.63
C VAL A 308 18.80 -20.88 8.81
N GLY A 309 18.40 -19.60 8.76
CA GLY A 309 18.64 -18.71 9.90
C GLY A 309 18.04 -19.23 11.22
N GLY A 310 18.81 -19.07 12.29
CA GLY A 310 18.46 -19.40 13.67
C GLY A 310 17.65 -18.34 14.41
N THR A 311 17.14 -18.70 15.59
CA THR A 311 16.55 -17.74 16.53
C THR A 311 16.99 -18.01 17.97
N ALA A 312 17.30 -16.94 18.70
CA ALA A 312 17.62 -17.01 20.11
C ALA A 312 16.87 -15.95 20.91
N THR A 313 16.57 -16.26 22.17
CA THR A 313 15.96 -15.35 23.12
C THR A 313 16.99 -14.91 24.14
N ILE A 314 17.23 -13.60 24.25
CA ILE A 314 18.00 -12.98 25.32
C ILE A 314 17.02 -12.53 26.42
N THR A 315 17.06 -13.18 27.58
CA THR A 315 16.21 -12.82 28.73
C THR A 315 16.97 -11.92 29.70
N ALA A 316 16.50 -10.68 29.87
CA ALA A 316 16.94 -9.73 30.88
C ALA A 316 16.16 -9.95 32.20
N SER A 317 16.87 -10.19 33.31
CA SER A 317 16.26 -10.49 34.62
C SER A 317 16.85 -9.63 35.73
N GLY A 318 16.00 -8.81 36.38
CA GLY A 318 16.37 -7.99 37.53
C GLY A 318 15.46 -8.27 38.74
N THR A 319 16.02 -8.23 39.96
CA THR A 319 15.28 -8.56 41.18
C THR A 319 14.06 -7.65 41.38
N GLY A 320 12.88 -8.24 41.56
CA GLY A 320 11.63 -7.50 41.77
C GLY A 320 11.00 -6.93 40.50
N LEU A 321 11.59 -7.20 39.33
CA LEU A 321 11.05 -6.83 38.02
C LEU A 321 10.60 -8.08 37.27
N ALA A 322 9.60 -7.94 36.39
CA ALA A 322 9.28 -8.98 35.43
C ALA A 322 10.48 -9.18 34.47
N PRO A 323 10.87 -10.44 34.15
CA PRO A 323 11.86 -10.69 33.11
C PRO A 323 11.39 -10.13 31.77
N LEU A 324 12.33 -9.64 30.97
CA LEU A 324 12.09 -9.12 29.63
C LEU A 324 12.81 -10.02 28.63
N ALA A 325 12.08 -10.55 27.65
CA ALA A 325 12.67 -11.30 26.54
C ALA A 325 13.03 -10.36 25.39
N VAL A 326 14.15 -10.62 24.73
CA VAL A 326 14.54 -9.95 23.49
C VAL A 326 14.80 -11.03 22.44
N THR A 327 14.05 -11.02 21.35
CA THR A 327 14.17 -12.01 20.28
C THR A 327 15.27 -11.61 19.30
N ALA A 328 16.25 -12.47 19.10
CA ALA A 328 17.27 -12.31 18.07
C ALA A 328 17.01 -13.32 16.95
N THR A 329 16.80 -12.81 15.73
CA THR A 329 16.65 -13.62 14.52
C THR A 329 17.92 -13.49 13.70
N GLU A 330 18.56 -14.61 13.46
CA GLU A 330 19.65 -14.68 12.50
C GLU A 330 19.09 -14.60 11.08
N VAL A 331 19.72 -13.73 10.28
CA VAL A 331 19.39 -13.58 8.87
C VAL A 331 20.47 -14.28 8.08
N ASP A 332 20.09 -15.44 7.56
CA ASP A 332 20.87 -16.26 6.65
C ASP A 332 21.34 -15.46 5.44
N ASN A 333 22.64 -15.50 5.17
CA ASN A 333 23.28 -14.84 4.05
C ASN A 333 23.75 -15.83 2.97
N ASP A 334 23.61 -17.14 3.18
CA ASP A 334 24.12 -18.23 2.33
C ASP A 334 23.13 -18.70 1.23
N VAL A 335 21.97 -18.05 1.11
CA VAL A 335 21.07 -18.23 -0.03
C VAL A 335 21.77 -17.85 -1.36
N PRO A 336 21.53 -18.56 -2.49
CA PRO A 336 22.18 -18.25 -3.77
C PRO A 336 22.06 -16.76 -4.18
N GLY A 337 23.16 -16.02 -4.05
CA GLY A 337 23.25 -14.58 -4.33
C GLY A 337 23.18 -13.65 -3.12
N GLY A 338 23.02 -14.18 -1.90
CA GLY A 338 23.00 -13.47 -0.61
C GLY A 338 24.38 -13.10 -0.07
N ASP A 339 25.41 -13.85 -0.45
CA ASP A 339 26.75 -13.81 0.14
C ASP A 339 27.59 -12.61 -0.34
N ASN A 340 27.05 -11.74 -1.21
CA ASN A 340 27.81 -10.59 -1.71
C ASN A 340 27.65 -9.36 -0.80
N ASP A 341 28.74 -8.60 -0.65
CA ASP A 341 28.85 -7.44 0.25
C ASP A 341 27.68 -6.43 0.13
N TYR A 342 27.10 -6.29 -1.06
CA TYR A 342 26.01 -5.34 -1.28
C TYR A 342 24.65 -5.88 -0.80
N ILE A 343 24.41 -7.18 -0.82
CA ILE A 343 23.21 -7.76 -0.20
C ILE A 343 23.30 -7.71 1.32
N LYS A 344 24.49 -7.93 1.90
CA LYS A 344 24.72 -7.69 3.33
C LYS A 344 24.41 -6.23 3.73
N LYS A 345 24.91 -5.26 2.96
CA LYS A 345 24.56 -3.84 3.16
C LYS A 345 23.07 -3.55 3.04
N PHE A 346 22.36 -4.21 2.12
CA PHE A 346 20.90 -4.12 2.02
C PHE A 346 20.23 -4.63 3.29
N LEU A 347 20.59 -5.81 3.77
CA LEU A 347 20.00 -6.43 4.97
C LEU A 347 20.32 -5.62 6.24
N ASP A 348 21.55 -5.09 6.37
CA ASP A 348 21.94 -4.19 7.45
C ASP A 348 21.07 -2.93 7.47
N GLN A 349 20.91 -2.28 6.31
CA GLN A 349 20.10 -1.08 6.18
C GLN A 349 18.60 -1.37 6.40
N TYR A 350 18.10 -2.51 5.89
CA TYR A 350 16.75 -2.98 6.16
C TYR A 350 16.53 -3.17 7.66
N GLY A 351 17.46 -3.85 8.35
CA GLY A 351 17.43 -4.03 9.81
C GLY A 351 17.36 -2.70 10.57
N LYS A 352 18.14 -1.69 10.17
CA LYS A 352 18.04 -0.34 10.75
C LYS A 352 16.66 0.27 10.54
N ILE A 353 16.08 0.14 9.34
CA ILE A 353 14.73 0.64 9.03
C ILE A 353 13.67 -0.04 9.90
N LYS A 354 13.77 -1.34 10.13
CA LYS A 354 12.78 -2.05 10.98
C LYS A 354 12.89 -1.70 12.47
N ASN A 355 14.07 -1.24 12.92
CA ASN A 355 14.40 -1.20 14.35
C ASN A 355 14.66 0.20 14.95
N SER A 356 14.74 1.27 14.14
CA SER A 356 15.24 2.58 14.61
C SER A 356 14.16 3.68 14.75
N GLY A 357 12.88 3.31 14.88
CA GLY A 357 11.79 4.28 15.12
C GLY A 357 11.08 4.78 13.85
N TYR A 358 11.25 4.11 12.72
CA TYR A 358 10.60 4.48 11.46
C TYR A 358 9.09 4.19 11.40
N PHE A 359 8.57 3.38 12.32
CA PHE A 359 7.18 2.94 12.33
C PHE A 359 6.49 3.32 13.64
N SER A 360 5.20 3.64 13.55
CA SER A 360 4.34 3.82 14.71
C SER A 360 3.98 2.48 15.38
N PRO A 361 3.38 2.51 16.58
CA PRO A 361 2.85 1.30 17.23
C PRO A 361 1.82 0.51 16.39
N GLU A 362 1.11 1.20 15.48
CA GLU A 362 0.18 0.61 14.52
C GLU A 362 0.88 -0.13 13.37
N GLY A 363 2.22 -0.02 13.27
CA GLY A 363 3.01 -0.56 12.17
C GLY A 363 2.97 0.31 10.91
N VAL A 364 2.58 1.57 11.03
CA VAL A 364 2.52 2.54 9.92
C VAL A 364 3.84 3.29 9.83
N PRO A 365 4.51 3.33 8.67
CA PRO A 365 5.75 4.09 8.54
C PRO A 365 5.47 5.58 8.73
N TYR A 366 6.34 6.29 9.45
CA TYR A 366 6.37 7.75 9.44
C TYR A 366 7.03 8.27 8.16
N HIS A 367 6.89 9.57 7.88
CA HIS A 367 7.67 10.24 6.86
C HIS A 367 9.16 10.24 7.21
N SER A 368 9.49 10.51 8.48
CA SER A 368 10.86 10.44 9.02
C SER A 368 10.87 10.06 10.50
N ILE A 369 12.03 9.60 11.00
CA ILE A 369 12.22 9.39 12.45
C ILE A 369 12.15 10.72 13.20
N GLU A 370 12.76 11.76 12.66
CA GLU A 370 12.73 13.09 13.25
C GLU A 370 11.35 13.74 13.03
N THR A 371 10.78 14.33 14.09
CA THR A 371 9.45 14.97 14.09
C THR A 371 9.47 16.37 13.47
N LEU A 372 10.53 17.15 13.69
CA LEU A 372 10.69 18.49 13.12
C LEU A 372 11.23 18.43 11.70
N ILE A 373 10.32 18.25 10.76
CA ILE A 373 10.56 18.35 9.33
C ILE A 373 9.34 18.96 8.63
N VAL A 374 9.57 19.82 7.63
CA VAL A 374 8.54 20.50 6.84
C VAL A 374 9.06 20.58 5.40
N GLU A 375 8.39 19.95 4.43
CA GLU A 375 8.85 19.92 3.02
C GLU A 375 7.77 19.55 2.00
N ALA A 376 6.85 18.67 2.38
CA ALA A 376 5.63 18.35 1.65
C ALA A 376 4.55 17.91 2.66
N PRO A 377 4.78 16.85 3.47
CA PRO A 377 4.23 16.83 4.82
C PRO A 377 4.85 17.97 5.62
N ASP A 378 4.12 18.42 6.63
CA ASP A 378 4.49 19.53 7.49
C ASP A 378 4.81 19.11 8.92
N HIS A 379 4.89 17.79 9.17
CA HIS A 379 5.43 17.18 10.38
C HIS A 379 5.96 15.75 10.10
N GLY A 380 7.04 15.34 10.76
CA GLY A 380 7.75 14.10 10.41
C GLY A 380 7.04 12.81 10.76
N HIS A 381 6.16 12.85 11.75
CA HIS A 381 5.26 11.74 12.09
C HIS A 381 3.89 11.83 11.42
N GLU A 382 3.74 12.70 10.42
CA GLU A 382 2.81 12.40 9.35
C GLU A 382 3.35 11.23 8.53
N THR A 383 2.52 10.69 7.65
CA THR A 383 2.97 9.75 6.63
C THR A 383 2.23 10.01 5.34
N THR A 384 2.76 9.42 4.28
CA THR A 384 2.26 9.62 2.93
C THR A 384 2.02 8.30 2.23
N SER A 385 1.13 8.32 1.23
CA SER A 385 1.03 7.22 0.26
C SER A 385 2.38 6.91 -0.40
N GLU A 386 3.26 7.91 -0.55
CA GLU A 386 4.65 7.71 -0.97
C GLU A 386 5.41 6.79 0.01
N ALA A 387 5.42 7.08 1.31
CA ALA A 387 6.08 6.24 2.32
C ALA A 387 5.55 4.79 2.29
N PHE A 388 4.23 4.60 2.17
CA PHE A 388 3.64 3.26 1.98
C PHE A 388 4.14 2.58 0.70
N SER A 389 4.17 3.29 -0.43
CA SER A 389 4.64 2.71 -1.70
C SER A 389 6.13 2.33 -1.66
N TYR A 390 6.95 3.10 -0.96
CA TYR A 390 8.36 2.76 -0.70
C TYR A 390 8.50 1.57 0.24
N TRP A 391 7.63 1.46 1.24
CA TRP A 391 7.63 0.31 2.15
C TRP A 391 7.31 -0.97 1.41
N LEU A 392 6.26 -0.98 0.57
CA LEU A 392 5.94 -2.12 -0.28
C LEU A 392 7.11 -2.52 -1.17
N TRP A 393 7.84 -1.55 -1.71
CA TRP A 393 8.99 -1.81 -2.56
C TRP A 393 10.16 -2.40 -1.77
N LEU A 394 10.48 -1.84 -0.60
CA LEU A 394 11.48 -2.37 0.31
C LEU A 394 11.20 -3.84 0.67
N GLU A 395 9.96 -4.16 1.02
CA GLU A 395 9.58 -5.53 1.37
C GLU A 395 9.61 -6.49 0.16
N ALA A 396 9.41 -5.98 -1.06
CA ALA A 396 9.61 -6.79 -2.27
C ALA A 396 11.10 -7.17 -2.45
N TYR A 397 12.03 -6.24 -2.18
CA TYR A 397 13.47 -6.55 -2.17
C TYR A 397 13.85 -7.50 -1.03
N TYR A 398 13.22 -7.35 0.15
CA TYR A 398 13.43 -8.29 1.24
C TYR A 398 12.98 -9.70 0.86
N GLY A 399 11.81 -9.85 0.25
CA GLY A 399 11.35 -11.14 -0.28
C GLY A 399 12.24 -11.69 -1.39
N ARG A 400 12.85 -10.82 -2.21
CA ARG A 400 13.85 -11.26 -3.19
C ARG A 400 15.10 -11.83 -2.52
N ALA A 401 15.63 -11.13 -1.52
CA ALA A 401 16.87 -11.50 -0.84
C ALA A 401 16.69 -12.73 0.06
N THR A 402 15.57 -12.83 0.79
CA THR A 402 15.37 -13.84 1.84
C THR A 402 14.38 -14.95 1.47
N GLN A 403 13.72 -14.81 0.31
CA GLN A 403 12.57 -15.63 -0.10
C GLN A 403 11.37 -15.60 0.87
N ASN A 404 11.34 -14.66 1.81
CA ASN A 404 10.21 -14.47 2.73
C ASN A 404 9.30 -13.34 2.24
N TRP A 405 8.12 -13.72 1.72
CA TRP A 405 7.14 -12.80 1.15
C TRP A 405 6.06 -12.32 2.14
N ALA A 406 6.06 -12.82 3.39
CA ALA A 406 5.08 -12.41 4.38
C ALA A 406 5.14 -10.90 4.71
N PRO A 407 6.33 -10.27 4.85
CA PRO A 407 6.44 -8.83 5.08
C PRO A 407 5.80 -7.98 3.96
N PHE A 408 5.94 -8.39 2.69
CA PHE A 408 5.34 -7.70 1.55
C PHE A 408 3.80 -7.72 1.62
N ASN A 409 3.22 -8.88 1.92
CA ASN A 409 1.76 -9.02 2.10
C ASN A 409 1.25 -8.25 3.31
N ASN A 410 2.03 -8.22 4.39
CA ASN A 410 1.69 -7.47 5.60
C ASN A 410 1.69 -5.96 5.32
N ALA A 411 2.72 -5.44 4.65
CA ALA A 411 2.77 -4.03 4.27
C ALA A 411 1.54 -3.63 3.44
N TRP A 412 1.10 -4.48 2.51
CA TRP A 412 -0.13 -4.23 1.75
C TRP A 412 -1.38 -4.24 2.62
N THR A 413 -1.45 -5.16 3.59
CA THR A 413 -2.58 -5.25 4.54
C THR A 413 -2.69 -3.99 5.40
N VAL A 414 -1.55 -3.48 5.90
CA VAL A 414 -1.50 -2.23 6.66
C VAL A 414 -1.89 -1.03 5.79
N MET A 415 -1.40 -0.97 4.56
CA MET A 415 -1.79 0.06 3.59
C MET A 415 -3.32 0.05 3.34
N GLU A 416 -3.91 -1.11 3.03
CA GLU A 416 -5.36 -1.23 2.85
C GLU A 416 -6.16 -0.83 4.07
N LYS A 417 -5.66 -1.15 5.26
CA LYS A 417 -6.36 -0.86 6.51
C LYS A 417 -6.37 0.64 6.82
N TYR A 418 -5.23 1.31 6.61
CA TYR A 418 -5.02 2.63 7.17
C TYR A 418 -5.08 3.76 6.16
N ILE A 419 -4.51 3.60 4.95
CA ILE A 419 -4.38 4.73 4.02
C ILE A 419 -5.32 4.65 2.81
N ILE A 420 -5.91 3.47 2.53
CA ILE A 420 -7.02 3.35 1.59
C ILE A 420 -8.34 3.55 2.37
N PRO A 421 -9.14 4.59 2.08
CA PRO A 421 -10.38 4.84 2.82
C PRO A 421 -11.33 3.64 2.76
N THR A 422 -11.78 3.14 3.90
CA THR A 422 -12.77 2.05 3.96
C THR A 422 -14.16 2.54 3.57
N HIS A 423 -15.14 1.65 3.37
CA HIS A 423 -16.52 2.09 3.12
C HIS A 423 -17.05 3.04 4.22
N ALA A 424 -16.66 2.85 5.48
CA ALA A 424 -17.04 3.74 6.56
C ALA A 424 -16.41 5.14 6.46
N ASP A 425 -15.27 5.27 5.76
CA ASP A 425 -14.58 6.53 5.51
C ASP A 425 -15.12 7.26 4.26
N GLN A 426 -15.69 6.51 3.31
CA GLN A 426 -16.25 7.03 2.05
C GLN A 426 -17.68 6.53 1.77
N PRO A 427 -18.63 6.69 2.72
CA PRO A 427 -19.91 5.97 2.74
C PRO A 427 -20.86 6.30 1.57
N THR A 428 -20.68 7.46 0.94
CA THR A 428 -21.48 7.90 -0.21
C THR A 428 -20.73 7.84 -1.53
N ALA A 429 -19.55 7.19 -1.61
CA ALA A 429 -18.73 7.14 -2.82
C ALA A 429 -19.44 6.54 -4.04
N GLY A 430 -20.43 5.67 -3.80
CA GLY A 430 -21.30 5.08 -4.81
C GLY A 430 -22.44 5.97 -5.30
N SER A 431 -22.77 7.04 -4.57
CA SER A 431 -23.86 7.95 -4.93
C SER A 431 -23.57 8.62 -6.27
N ALA A 432 -24.62 8.85 -7.06
CA ALA A 432 -24.50 9.61 -8.29
C ALA A 432 -24.11 11.06 -8.00
N GLY A 433 -23.35 11.68 -8.90
CA GLY A 433 -23.05 13.10 -8.82
C GLY A 433 -21.94 13.50 -9.76
N THR A 434 -21.96 14.77 -10.18
CA THR A 434 -20.92 15.38 -11.02
C THR A 434 -20.23 16.45 -10.20
N PRO A 435 -18.91 16.64 -10.33
CA PRO A 435 -18.25 17.74 -9.65
C PRO A 435 -18.81 19.06 -10.20
N GLN A 436 -18.85 20.08 -9.36
CA GLN A 436 -19.10 21.46 -9.80
C GLN A 436 -17.75 22.16 -9.97
N TYR A 437 -17.65 22.99 -11.01
CA TYR A 437 -16.44 23.74 -11.30
C TYR A 437 -16.17 24.81 -10.24
N ALA A 438 -14.93 24.90 -9.79
CA ALA A 438 -14.35 26.07 -9.12
C ALA A 438 -13.01 26.40 -9.81
N ALA A 439 -12.72 27.69 -9.95
CA ALA A 439 -11.44 28.14 -10.50
C ALA A 439 -10.32 27.88 -9.49
N GLU A 440 -9.13 27.55 -9.97
CA GLU A 440 -7.91 27.77 -9.17
C GLU A 440 -7.47 29.24 -9.32
N TYR A 441 -6.72 29.70 -8.34
CA TYR A 441 -6.06 30.99 -8.33
C TYR A 441 -4.63 30.82 -7.86
N ASN A 442 -3.73 31.73 -8.22
CA ASN A 442 -2.32 31.56 -7.90
C ASN A 442 -2.03 31.80 -6.42
N LEU A 443 -2.68 32.79 -5.79
CA LEU A 443 -2.40 33.19 -4.41
C LEU A 443 -3.42 32.62 -3.41
N PRO A 444 -2.99 32.19 -2.20
CA PRO A 444 -3.89 31.77 -1.13
C PRO A 444 -4.94 32.82 -0.75
N SER A 445 -4.61 34.10 -0.93
CA SER A 445 -5.49 35.24 -0.61
C SER A 445 -6.74 35.34 -1.49
N GLN A 446 -6.76 34.62 -2.61
CA GLN A 446 -7.88 34.59 -3.56
C GLN A 446 -8.90 33.49 -3.23
N TYR A 447 -8.65 32.72 -2.17
CA TYR A 447 -9.55 31.69 -1.65
C TYR A 447 -10.37 32.22 -0.47
N PRO A 448 -11.60 31.71 -0.24
CA PRO A 448 -12.22 30.53 -0.89
C PRO A 448 -12.68 30.76 -2.33
N SER A 449 -12.45 29.77 -3.21
CA SER A 449 -12.89 29.81 -4.61
C SER A 449 -14.37 29.45 -4.76
N ALA A 450 -15.13 30.23 -5.52
CA ALA A 450 -16.57 30.05 -5.66
C ALA A 450 -16.94 28.93 -6.63
N LEU A 451 -17.87 28.06 -6.22
CA LEU A 451 -18.51 27.10 -7.12
C LEU A 451 -19.33 27.83 -8.18
N ASN A 452 -19.17 27.43 -9.44
CA ASN A 452 -19.90 27.99 -10.56
C ASN A 452 -20.63 26.87 -11.32
N PRO A 453 -21.93 26.63 -11.04
CA PRO A 453 -22.70 25.57 -11.68
C PRO A 453 -23.01 25.85 -13.16
N ASN A 454 -22.75 27.07 -13.66
CA ASN A 454 -22.98 27.43 -15.06
C ASN A 454 -21.83 27.00 -15.98
N ILE A 455 -20.70 26.55 -15.42
CA ILE A 455 -19.59 26.00 -16.20
C ILE A 455 -19.82 24.50 -16.38
N ALA A 456 -20.02 24.08 -17.63
CA ALA A 456 -20.24 22.68 -17.96
C ALA A 456 -19.02 21.82 -17.62
N VAL A 457 -19.25 20.69 -16.96
CA VAL A 457 -18.26 19.65 -16.63
C VAL A 457 -18.50 18.45 -17.53
N GLY A 458 -17.43 17.74 -17.92
CA GLY A 458 -17.55 16.53 -18.74
C GLY A 458 -18.07 15.31 -18.00
N GLN A 459 -18.30 14.25 -18.77
CA GLN A 459 -18.73 12.97 -18.24
C GLN A 459 -17.55 12.20 -17.62
N ASP A 460 -17.72 11.66 -16.40
CA ASP A 460 -16.86 10.61 -15.85
C ASP A 460 -17.18 9.27 -16.55
N PRO A 461 -16.25 8.72 -17.35
CA PRO A 461 -16.49 7.52 -18.12
C PRO A 461 -15.97 6.24 -17.42
N LEU A 462 -15.51 6.35 -16.16
CA LEU A 462 -14.95 5.27 -15.36
C LEU A 462 -15.91 4.78 -14.28
N ARG A 463 -16.72 5.68 -13.68
CA ARG A 463 -17.55 5.34 -12.50
C ARG A 463 -18.37 4.05 -12.69
N SER A 464 -19.21 3.99 -13.72
CA SER A 464 -20.10 2.85 -13.93
C SER A 464 -19.35 1.57 -14.30
N GLU A 465 -18.24 1.69 -15.01
CA GLU A 465 -17.37 0.56 -15.37
C GLU A 465 -16.74 -0.05 -14.12
N LEU A 466 -16.11 0.78 -13.27
CA LEU A 466 -15.45 0.34 -12.04
C LEU A 466 -16.47 -0.22 -11.04
N GLN A 467 -17.62 0.42 -10.88
CA GLN A 467 -18.71 -0.07 -10.02
C GLN A 467 -19.21 -1.44 -10.46
N SER A 468 -19.40 -1.64 -11.76
CA SER A 468 -19.83 -2.93 -12.32
C SER A 468 -18.75 -4.01 -12.17
N THR A 469 -17.47 -3.62 -12.31
CA THR A 469 -16.32 -4.53 -12.22
C THR A 469 -16.08 -5.02 -10.79
N TYR A 470 -16.20 -4.13 -9.80
CA TYR A 470 -15.83 -4.43 -8.41
C TYR A 470 -17.02 -4.54 -7.45
N GLY A 471 -18.25 -4.30 -7.91
CA GLY A 471 -19.47 -4.42 -7.11
C GLY A 471 -19.60 -3.38 -5.99
N THR A 472 -18.80 -2.32 -6.01
CA THR A 472 -18.81 -1.25 -5.01
C THR A 472 -18.60 0.13 -5.63
N GLY A 473 -19.18 1.15 -4.99
CA GLY A 473 -18.95 2.56 -5.27
C GLY A 473 -17.62 3.11 -4.75
N ASP A 474 -17.01 2.40 -3.80
CA ASP A 474 -15.78 2.83 -3.13
C ASP A 474 -14.60 2.91 -4.12
N ILE A 475 -13.72 3.87 -3.86
CA ILE A 475 -12.46 4.03 -4.59
C ILE A 475 -11.37 3.22 -3.88
N TYR A 476 -10.66 2.39 -4.64
CA TYR A 476 -9.52 1.62 -4.15
C TYR A 476 -8.21 2.27 -4.60
N GLY A 477 -7.82 3.33 -3.91
CA GLY A 477 -6.55 4.02 -4.07
C GLY A 477 -6.20 4.78 -2.80
N MET A 478 -4.92 5.03 -2.56
CA MET A 478 -4.47 5.62 -1.30
C MET A 478 -4.90 7.08 -1.20
N HIS A 479 -5.31 7.53 -0.01
CA HIS A 479 -5.23 8.94 0.31
C HIS A 479 -3.76 9.35 0.46
N TRP A 480 -3.40 10.59 0.13
CA TRP A 480 -2.00 10.97 0.07
C TRP A 480 -1.35 11.23 1.43
N LEU A 481 -2.09 11.71 2.46
CA LEU A 481 -1.53 12.17 3.74
C LEU A 481 -2.31 11.64 4.95
N MET A 482 -1.59 11.29 6.01
CA MET A 482 -2.16 10.94 7.30
C MET A 482 -1.33 11.50 8.45
N ASP A 483 -2.00 11.89 9.52
CA ASP A 483 -1.39 12.18 10.81
C ASP A 483 -1.35 10.90 11.64
N VAL A 484 -0.18 10.27 11.71
CA VAL A 484 -0.03 8.91 12.27
C VAL A 484 -0.20 8.93 13.78
N ASP A 485 0.37 9.93 14.45
CA ASP A 485 0.28 10.08 15.90
C ASP A 485 -0.93 10.89 16.36
N ASN A 486 -1.79 11.33 15.45
CA ASN A 486 -2.87 12.27 15.76
C ASN A 486 -2.33 13.52 16.48
N THR A 487 -1.16 14.00 16.04
CA THR A 487 -0.46 15.20 16.53
C THR A 487 -1.34 16.44 16.42
N TYR A 488 -2.09 16.57 15.33
CA TYR A 488 -3.05 17.64 15.13
C TYR A 488 -4.30 17.50 15.99
N GLY A 489 -4.65 16.26 16.38
CA GLY A 489 -5.78 15.97 17.26
C GLY A 489 -7.13 15.91 16.55
N PHE A 490 -7.18 15.70 15.23
CA PHE A 490 -8.44 15.56 14.49
C PHE A 490 -9.14 14.23 14.74
N GLY A 491 -8.37 13.14 14.83
CA GLY A 491 -8.88 11.78 14.84
C GLY A 491 -9.74 11.44 13.63
N ARG A 492 -10.64 10.46 13.77
CA ARG A 492 -11.53 10.03 12.68
C ARG A 492 -12.81 10.84 12.71
N CYS A 493 -13.06 11.63 11.66
CA CYS A 493 -14.24 12.50 11.53
C CYS A 493 -14.45 13.46 12.71
N GLY A 494 -13.38 13.90 13.38
CA GLY A 494 -13.45 14.81 14.52
C GLY A 494 -13.63 14.13 15.89
N ASP A 495 -13.41 12.81 16.00
CA ASP A 495 -13.45 12.14 17.31
C ASP A 495 -12.28 12.53 18.24
N GLY A 496 -11.23 13.17 17.69
CA GLY A 496 -10.05 13.64 18.40
C GLY A 496 -9.13 12.57 18.98
N THR A 497 -9.36 11.29 18.70
CA THR A 497 -8.66 10.17 19.39
C THR A 497 -8.18 9.06 18.46
N THR A 498 -8.87 8.79 17.35
CA THR A 498 -8.46 7.71 16.45
C THR A 498 -7.14 8.04 15.75
N ARG A 499 -6.28 7.02 15.63
CA ARG A 499 -5.02 7.09 14.88
C ARG A 499 -4.85 5.86 13.97
N PRO A 500 -4.16 6.01 12.82
CA PRO A 500 -3.81 7.26 12.15
C PRO A 500 -5.06 8.05 11.69
N ALA A 501 -4.94 9.37 11.57
CA ALA A 501 -6.02 10.26 11.14
C ALA A 501 -5.83 10.70 9.68
N TYR A 502 -6.88 10.62 8.86
CA TYR A 502 -6.88 11.17 7.51
C TYR A 502 -6.96 12.70 7.55
N ILE A 503 -5.94 13.36 7.01
CA ILE A 503 -5.83 14.81 6.95
C ILE A 503 -5.43 15.27 5.56
N ASN A 504 -5.59 16.54 5.28
CA ASN A 504 -5.07 17.17 4.07
C ASN A 504 -4.51 18.56 4.40
N THR A 505 -3.78 19.16 3.48
CA THR A 505 -3.18 20.49 3.60
C THR A 505 -3.47 21.32 2.34
N PHE A 506 -2.70 21.12 1.27
CA PHE A 506 -2.76 21.91 0.03
C PHE A 506 -4.17 21.97 -0.59
N GLN A 507 -4.67 23.19 -0.80
CA GLN A 507 -5.99 23.50 -1.39
C GLN A 507 -6.05 24.83 -2.14
N ARG A 508 -5.05 25.71 -2.01
CA ARG A 508 -5.16 27.15 -2.34
C ARG A 508 -4.13 27.65 -3.36
N GLY A 509 -3.90 26.85 -4.39
CA GLY A 509 -3.25 27.30 -5.60
C GLY A 509 -1.74 27.15 -5.61
N THR A 510 -1.11 27.69 -6.65
CA THR A 510 0.28 27.36 -6.97
C THR A 510 1.31 28.03 -6.07
N GLN A 511 0.93 29.13 -5.39
CA GLN A 511 1.76 29.81 -4.39
C GLN A 511 1.44 29.38 -2.96
N GLU A 512 0.55 28.40 -2.73
CA GLU A 512 0.41 27.83 -1.38
C GLU A 512 1.55 26.85 -1.14
N SER A 513 2.65 27.32 -0.54
CA SER A 513 3.72 26.44 -0.07
C SER A 513 3.29 25.63 1.16
N VAL A 514 4.10 24.65 1.55
CA VAL A 514 3.89 23.84 2.76
C VAL A 514 3.73 24.72 4.02
N TRP A 515 4.39 25.88 4.06
CA TRP A 515 4.37 26.85 5.17
C TRP A 515 3.05 27.61 5.29
N GLU A 516 2.24 27.61 4.24
CA GLU A 516 1.10 28.52 4.13
C GLU A 516 -0.23 27.79 4.27
N THR A 517 -0.19 26.46 4.44
CA THR A 517 -1.37 25.60 4.58
C THR A 517 -2.03 25.72 5.96
N ILE A 518 -3.34 25.48 6.01
CA ILE A 518 -4.12 25.29 7.25
C ILE A 518 -4.57 23.84 7.28
N PRO A 519 -3.93 22.93 8.04
CA PRO A 519 -4.24 21.50 8.01
C PRO A 519 -5.68 21.22 8.42
N GLN A 520 -6.33 20.28 7.73
CA GLN A 520 -7.76 20.01 7.85
C GLN A 520 -8.05 18.51 7.89
N PRO A 521 -9.13 18.07 8.56
CA PRO A 521 -9.54 16.67 8.50
C PRO A 521 -10.13 16.36 7.12
N SER A 522 -9.82 15.17 6.59
CA SER A 522 -10.40 14.68 5.33
C SER A 522 -11.91 14.42 5.47
N CYS A 523 -12.37 14.06 6.67
CA CYS A 523 -13.78 13.99 7.05
C CYS A 523 -14.16 15.21 7.93
N ASP A 524 -14.78 16.22 7.33
CA ASP A 524 -15.16 17.46 8.00
C ASP A 524 -16.61 17.43 8.48
N THR A 525 -16.76 17.27 9.80
CA THR A 525 -18.05 17.23 10.51
C THR A 525 -18.39 18.55 11.21
N PHE A 526 -17.61 19.61 10.96
CA PHE A 526 -17.66 20.93 11.62
C PHE A 526 -17.29 20.91 13.10
N LYS A 527 -16.57 19.87 13.53
CA LYS A 527 -16.15 19.71 14.92
C LYS A 527 -15.08 20.72 15.34
N HIS A 528 -14.13 20.99 14.44
CA HIS A 528 -13.01 21.91 14.60
C HIS A 528 -13.03 22.93 13.46
N GLY A 529 -12.15 23.93 13.48
CA GLY A 529 -12.15 25.01 12.49
C GLY A 529 -13.14 26.12 12.86
N GLY A 530 -13.77 26.72 11.86
CA GLY A 530 -14.77 27.78 11.97
C GLY A 530 -16.21 27.24 12.04
N GLN A 531 -17.17 28.08 11.66
CA GLN A 531 -18.61 27.75 11.70
C GLN A 531 -18.97 26.53 10.83
N TYR A 532 -18.29 26.38 9.69
CA TYR A 532 -18.52 25.31 8.71
C TYR A 532 -17.30 24.41 8.57
N GLY A 533 -16.63 24.16 9.69
CA GLY A 533 -15.37 23.43 9.68
C GLY A 533 -14.26 24.24 9.03
N TYR A 534 -13.59 23.63 8.05
CA TYR A 534 -12.53 24.26 7.25
C TYR A 534 -13.00 24.57 5.83
N LEU A 535 -14.21 24.15 5.44
CA LEU A 535 -14.65 24.13 4.04
C LEU A 535 -14.64 25.52 3.39
N ASP A 536 -15.10 26.55 4.12
CA ASP A 536 -15.24 27.92 3.65
C ASP A 536 -13.92 28.72 3.68
N LEU A 537 -12.80 28.08 4.02
CA LEU A 537 -11.44 28.57 3.71
C LEU A 537 -11.03 28.27 2.27
N PHE A 538 -11.59 27.20 1.68
CA PHE A 538 -11.13 26.64 0.41
C PHE A 538 -12.15 26.84 -0.71
N VAL A 539 -13.41 26.48 -0.46
CA VAL A 539 -14.47 26.52 -1.46
C VAL A 539 -15.66 27.28 -0.92
N LYS A 540 -16.08 28.31 -1.66
CA LYS A 540 -17.28 29.07 -1.39
C LYS A 540 -18.45 28.39 -2.09
N ASP A 541 -19.27 27.71 -1.30
CA ASP A 541 -20.46 27.03 -1.79
C ASP A 541 -21.54 28.05 -2.23
N THR A 542 -22.42 27.60 -3.13
CA THR A 542 -23.59 28.37 -3.57
C THR A 542 -24.66 28.47 -2.47
N GLY A 543 -24.64 27.53 -1.52
CA GLY A 543 -25.47 27.53 -0.31
C GLY A 543 -24.64 27.39 0.96
N THR A 544 -25.27 26.88 2.02
CA THR A 544 -24.56 26.50 3.25
C THR A 544 -23.76 25.22 3.01
N PRO A 545 -22.44 25.19 3.32
CA PRO A 545 -21.64 23.97 3.16
C PRO A 545 -22.23 22.80 3.95
N ALA A 546 -22.23 21.61 3.35
CA ALA A 546 -22.61 20.36 4.01
C ALA A 546 -21.40 19.67 4.64
N LYS A 547 -21.62 18.97 5.75
CA LYS A 547 -20.64 18.04 6.32
C LYS A 547 -20.28 17.00 5.28
N GLN A 548 -18.99 16.75 5.09
CA GLN A 548 -18.52 15.97 3.96
C GLN A 548 -17.19 15.29 4.24
N TRP A 549 -16.89 14.27 3.46
CA TRP A 549 -15.58 13.63 3.41
C TRP A 549 -14.98 13.85 2.02
N LYS A 550 -13.65 13.92 1.95
CA LYS A 550 -12.89 14.08 0.70
C LYS A 550 -11.50 13.48 0.85
N TYR A 551 -11.03 12.80 -0.20
CA TYR A 551 -9.71 12.22 -0.28
C TYR A 551 -9.05 12.61 -1.60
N THR A 552 -7.74 12.79 -1.54
CA THR A 552 -6.88 13.10 -2.68
C THR A 552 -5.84 12.01 -2.79
N ASN A 553 -5.68 11.44 -3.98
CA ASN A 553 -4.64 10.47 -4.30
C ASN A 553 -3.38 11.17 -4.80
N ALA A 554 -2.22 10.57 -4.55
CA ALA A 554 -0.95 10.89 -5.21
C ALA A 554 -0.64 9.79 -6.25
N PRO A 555 -0.87 10.03 -7.55
CA PRO A 555 -0.81 8.99 -8.58
C PRO A 555 0.57 8.36 -8.76
N ASP A 556 1.65 9.09 -8.45
CA ASP A 556 3.00 8.56 -8.49
C ASP A 556 3.22 7.45 -7.44
N ALA A 557 2.60 7.58 -6.26
CA ALA A 557 2.68 6.60 -5.17
C ALA A 557 1.90 5.32 -5.46
N ASP A 558 0.66 5.43 -5.93
CA ASP A 558 -0.12 4.26 -6.36
C ASP A 558 0.56 3.55 -7.55
N ALA A 559 1.14 4.31 -8.50
CA ALA A 559 1.92 3.73 -9.58
C ALA A 559 3.19 3.01 -9.08
N ARG A 560 3.89 3.57 -8.08
CA ARG A 560 5.06 2.95 -7.42
C ARG A 560 4.65 1.67 -6.68
N ALA A 561 3.49 1.62 -6.04
CA ALA A 561 2.97 0.40 -5.41
C ALA A 561 2.68 -0.72 -6.44
N VAL A 562 2.16 -0.38 -7.61
CA VAL A 562 1.99 -1.33 -8.73
C VAL A 562 3.35 -1.82 -9.25
N GLN A 563 4.33 -0.93 -9.39
CA GLN A 563 5.71 -1.28 -9.76
C GLN A 563 6.36 -2.22 -8.72
N ALA A 564 6.18 -1.97 -7.42
CA ALA A 564 6.64 -2.87 -6.36
C ALA A 564 5.99 -4.27 -6.45
N ALA A 565 4.68 -4.33 -6.70
CA ALA A 565 3.96 -5.59 -6.88
C ALA A 565 4.42 -6.39 -8.11
N TYR A 566 4.79 -5.71 -9.20
CA TYR A 566 5.43 -6.35 -10.35
C TYR A 566 6.73 -7.04 -9.95
N TRP A 567 7.60 -6.34 -9.22
CA TRP A 567 8.88 -6.91 -8.81
C TRP A 567 8.71 -8.06 -7.82
N ALA A 568 7.80 -7.92 -6.85
CA ALA A 568 7.45 -9.01 -5.94
C ALA A 568 6.98 -10.25 -6.71
N LEU A 569 6.05 -10.09 -7.67
CA LEU A 569 5.60 -11.20 -8.52
C LEU A 569 6.75 -11.85 -9.30
N THR A 570 7.59 -11.02 -9.94
CA THR A 570 8.66 -11.48 -10.82
C THR A 570 9.71 -12.27 -10.05
N TRP A 571 10.12 -11.77 -8.89
CA TRP A 571 11.10 -12.45 -8.04
C TRP A 571 10.50 -13.66 -7.32
N ALA A 572 9.26 -13.58 -6.85
CA ALA A 572 8.58 -14.75 -6.30
C ALA A 572 8.43 -15.87 -7.35
N LYS A 573 8.13 -15.54 -8.62
CA LYS A 573 8.14 -16.51 -9.74
C LYS A 573 9.52 -17.14 -9.93
N ALA A 574 10.59 -16.36 -9.90
CA ALA A 574 11.95 -16.87 -10.01
C ALA A 574 12.30 -17.86 -8.86
N GLN A 575 11.65 -17.71 -7.71
CA GLN A 575 11.79 -18.58 -6.54
C GLN A 575 10.73 -19.71 -6.47
N ASN A 576 9.84 -19.83 -7.46
CA ASN A 576 8.67 -20.72 -7.42
C ASN A 576 7.69 -20.46 -6.25
N LYS A 577 7.66 -19.22 -5.73
CA LYS A 577 6.82 -18.75 -4.61
C LYS A 577 5.73 -17.77 -5.05
N GLN A 578 5.38 -17.72 -6.34
CA GLN A 578 4.38 -16.77 -6.85
C GLN A 578 3.00 -16.87 -6.18
N ALA A 579 2.65 -18.05 -5.65
CA ALA A 579 1.42 -18.25 -4.90
C ALA A 579 1.37 -17.39 -3.63
N ASP A 580 2.53 -17.12 -3.01
CA ASP A 580 2.64 -16.37 -1.75
C ASP A 580 2.24 -14.90 -1.93
N VAL A 581 2.42 -14.33 -3.13
CA VAL A 581 2.13 -12.92 -3.42
C VAL A 581 0.91 -12.70 -4.31
N ALA A 582 0.31 -13.78 -4.86
CA ALA A 582 -0.72 -13.70 -5.89
C ALA A 582 -1.94 -12.86 -5.48
N ALA A 583 -2.40 -12.99 -4.24
CA ALA A 583 -3.55 -12.23 -3.73
C ALA A 583 -3.26 -10.72 -3.66
N THR A 584 -2.04 -10.36 -3.25
CA THR A 584 -1.58 -8.97 -3.16
C THR A 584 -1.37 -8.35 -4.54
N VAL A 585 -0.81 -9.13 -5.47
CA VAL A 585 -0.65 -8.71 -6.88
C VAL A 585 -2.02 -8.42 -7.53
N ALA A 586 -3.05 -9.22 -7.24
CA ALA A 586 -4.40 -8.96 -7.73
C ALA A 586 -5.00 -7.66 -7.17
N LYS A 587 -4.62 -7.27 -5.95
CA LYS A 587 -5.00 -5.98 -5.35
C LYS A 587 -4.26 -4.81 -6.02
N ALA A 588 -2.99 -4.99 -6.39
CA ALA A 588 -2.27 -4.00 -7.18
C ALA A 588 -2.91 -3.77 -8.55
N ALA A 589 -3.37 -4.83 -9.22
CA ALA A 589 -4.14 -4.71 -10.46
C ALA A 589 -5.44 -3.90 -10.27
N LYS A 590 -6.12 -4.07 -9.14
CA LYS A 590 -7.30 -3.28 -8.77
C LYS A 590 -6.94 -1.81 -8.55
N MET A 591 -5.88 -1.50 -7.80
CA MET A 591 -5.39 -0.14 -7.59
C MET A 591 -5.09 0.54 -8.93
N GLY A 592 -4.39 -0.16 -9.84
CA GLY A 592 -4.14 0.27 -11.21
C GLY A 592 -5.41 0.56 -12.03
N ASP A 593 -6.53 -0.08 -11.72
CA ASP A 593 -7.81 0.18 -12.40
C ASP A 593 -8.38 1.56 -12.01
N TYR A 594 -8.35 1.88 -10.72
CA TYR A 594 -8.82 3.16 -10.17
C TYR A 594 -7.85 4.30 -10.47
N LEU A 595 -6.55 4.03 -10.53
CA LEU A 595 -5.51 4.98 -10.88
C LEU A 595 -5.72 5.64 -12.26
N ARG A 596 -6.54 5.03 -13.14
CA ARG A 596 -6.97 5.65 -14.39
C ARG A 596 -7.69 6.98 -14.20
N TYR A 597 -8.24 7.29 -13.02
CA TYR A 597 -8.76 8.63 -12.74
C TYR A 597 -7.71 9.73 -12.90
N ALA A 598 -6.43 9.43 -12.64
CA ALA A 598 -5.33 10.37 -12.87
C ALA A 598 -5.12 10.71 -14.35
N MET A 599 -5.71 9.96 -15.30
CA MET A 599 -5.54 10.16 -16.73
C MET A 599 -6.48 11.20 -17.35
N PHE A 600 -7.34 11.81 -16.54
CA PHE A 600 -8.39 12.71 -17.00
C PHE A 600 -8.19 14.14 -16.48
N ASP A 601 -8.59 15.10 -17.32
CA ASP A 601 -8.73 16.49 -16.93
C ASP A 601 -9.56 16.64 -15.64
N LYS A 602 -9.23 17.66 -14.82
CA LYS A 602 -9.84 17.90 -13.50
C LYS A 602 -11.37 17.87 -13.54
N TYR A 603 -11.97 18.53 -14.52
CA TYR A 603 -13.42 18.61 -14.67
C TYR A 603 -13.90 17.88 -15.93
N PHE A 604 -13.14 16.86 -16.37
CA PHE A 604 -13.39 16.08 -17.57
C PHE A 604 -13.61 16.98 -18.81
N LYS A 605 -12.96 18.14 -18.88
CA LYS A 605 -12.95 18.96 -20.09
C LYS A 605 -12.18 18.25 -21.19
N ARG A 606 -12.58 18.50 -22.43
CA ARG A 606 -11.91 17.92 -23.59
C ARG A 606 -10.44 18.34 -23.63
N ILE A 607 -9.55 17.40 -23.92
CA ILE A 607 -8.13 17.70 -24.13
C ILE A 607 -7.94 18.39 -25.48
N GLY A 608 -7.12 19.45 -25.46
CA GLY A 608 -6.59 20.08 -26.65
C GLY A 608 -7.08 21.51 -26.85
N ASN A 609 -6.19 22.48 -26.64
CA ASN A 609 -6.43 23.92 -26.73
C ASN A 609 -7.63 24.39 -25.88
N CYS A 610 -7.77 23.82 -24.69
CA CYS A 610 -8.86 24.12 -23.76
C CYS A 610 -8.66 25.50 -23.13
N VAL A 611 -9.25 26.53 -23.75
CA VAL A 611 -9.16 27.94 -23.32
C VAL A 611 -10.56 28.51 -23.09
N GLY A 612 -10.72 29.20 -21.97
CA GLY A 612 -11.94 29.74 -21.38
C GLY A 612 -12.81 28.65 -20.75
N ALA A 613 -13.07 28.73 -19.44
CA ALA A 613 -13.85 27.72 -18.73
C ALA A 613 -15.26 27.47 -19.34
N SER A 614 -15.93 28.53 -19.82
CA SER A 614 -17.25 28.44 -20.47
C SER A 614 -17.19 27.98 -21.93
N THR A 615 -16.07 28.20 -22.63
CA THR A 615 -15.91 27.92 -24.07
C THR A 615 -15.24 26.58 -24.32
N CYS A 616 -14.36 26.14 -23.42
CA CYS A 616 -13.77 24.81 -23.48
C CYS A 616 -14.87 23.75 -23.29
N PRO A 617 -15.07 22.86 -24.27
CA PRO A 617 -16.18 21.92 -24.24
C PRO A 617 -16.03 20.89 -23.14
N ALA A 618 -17.16 20.54 -22.53
CA ALA A 618 -17.27 19.36 -21.68
C ALA A 618 -16.93 18.10 -22.48
N GLY A 619 -16.09 17.23 -21.94
CA GLY A 619 -15.69 15.99 -22.58
C GLY A 619 -16.77 14.90 -22.51
N SER A 620 -16.67 13.96 -23.44
CA SER A 620 -17.49 12.76 -23.54
C SER A 620 -16.63 11.52 -23.80
N GLY A 621 -16.91 10.41 -23.12
CA GLY A 621 -16.08 9.21 -23.24
C GLY A 621 -14.64 9.47 -22.82
N ARG A 622 -13.67 9.24 -23.73
CA ARG A 622 -12.22 9.38 -23.46
C ARG A 622 -11.59 10.63 -24.06
N ASP A 623 -12.36 11.58 -24.59
CA ASP A 623 -11.79 12.81 -25.18
C ASP A 623 -11.26 13.82 -24.14
N SER A 624 -11.59 13.62 -22.86
CA SER A 624 -11.02 14.30 -21.69
C SER A 624 -9.83 13.58 -21.07
N ALA A 625 -9.42 12.43 -21.62
CA ALA A 625 -8.27 11.69 -21.16
C ALA A 625 -6.98 12.21 -21.82
N HIS A 626 -6.08 12.78 -21.02
CA HIS A 626 -4.72 13.09 -21.45
C HIS A 626 -3.79 11.87 -21.38
N TYR A 627 -4.18 10.79 -20.69
CA TYR A 627 -3.44 9.52 -20.58
C TYR A 627 -2.08 9.62 -19.87
N LEU A 628 -1.87 10.67 -19.07
CA LEU A 628 -0.69 10.84 -18.21
C LEU A 628 -1.07 10.59 -16.75
N MET A 629 -0.09 10.36 -15.88
CA MET A 629 -0.30 10.46 -14.44
C MET A 629 -0.30 11.95 -14.08
N SER A 630 -1.48 12.52 -13.86
CA SER A 630 -1.61 13.91 -13.38
C SER A 630 -1.21 14.02 -11.91
N TRP A 631 -1.17 15.24 -11.38
CA TRP A 631 -0.74 15.51 -10.00
C TRP A 631 -1.62 14.83 -8.94
N TYR A 632 -2.92 14.69 -9.22
CA TYR A 632 -3.87 14.04 -8.33
C TYR A 632 -5.10 13.56 -9.10
N TYR A 633 -5.81 12.62 -8.49
CA TYR A 633 -7.26 12.60 -8.61
C TYR A 633 -7.86 12.70 -7.21
N ALA A 634 -9.09 13.17 -7.10
CA ALA A 634 -9.75 13.32 -5.80
C ALA A 634 -11.22 12.92 -5.90
N TRP A 635 -11.77 12.50 -4.77
CA TRP A 635 -13.17 12.15 -4.63
C TRP A 635 -13.69 12.56 -3.27
N GLY A 636 -14.98 12.87 -3.22
CA GLY A 636 -15.63 13.29 -1.99
C GLY A 636 -17.14 13.08 -2.06
N GLY A 637 -17.80 13.24 -0.93
CA GLY A 637 -19.23 12.98 -0.82
C GLY A 637 -19.82 13.51 0.46
N ALA A 638 -21.15 13.51 0.51
CA ALA A 638 -21.87 13.86 1.72
C ALA A 638 -21.47 12.94 2.87
N TYR A 639 -21.25 13.50 4.05
CA TYR A 639 -21.09 12.70 5.27
C TYR A 639 -22.41 11.99 5.63
N GLU A 640 -23.51 12.74 5.56
CA GLU A 640 -24.84 12.20 5.81
C GLU A 640 -25.31 11.40 4.58
N THR A 641 -25.49 10.09 4.74
CA THR A 641 -25.88 9.18 3.64
C THR A 641 -27.23 9.54 3.00
N SER A 642 -28.10 10.22 3.74
CA SER A 642 -29.39 10.71 3.25
C SER A 642 -29.30 11.80 2.19
N GLN A 643 -28.17 12.53 2.10
CA GLN A 643 -27.98 13.59 1.10
C GLN A 643 -27.58 13.04 -0.28
N ASN A 644 -27.07 11.80 -0.33
CA ASN A 644 -26.88 11.00 -1.55
C ASN A 644 -26.19 11.74 -2.73
N TRP A 645 -25.10 12.45 -2.47
CA TRP A 645 -24.25 13.03 -3.52
C TRP A 645 -22.78 12.64 -3.32
N SER A 646 -22.07 12.50 -4.44
CA SER A 646 -20.61 12.36 -4.48
C SER A 646 -20.02 13.05 -5.72
N TRP A 647 -18.73 13.35 -5.69
CA TRP A 647 -17.99 13.92 -6.80
C TRP A 647 -16.64 13.22 -6.97
N ARG A 648 -16.10 13.27 -8.19
CA ARG A 648 -14.78 12.77 -8.57
C ARG A 648 -14.17 13.76 -9.54
N ILE A 649 -12.89 14.05 -9.39
CA ILE A 649 -12.10 14.89 -10.31
C ILE A 649 -10.80 14.17 -10.63
N GLY A 650 -10.32 14.33 -11.87
CA GLY A 650 -8.92 14.04 -12.20
C GLY A 650 -8.02 15.23 -11.84
N SER A 651 -7.01 15.50 -12.66
CA SER A 651 -6.25 16.75 -12.62
C SER A 651 -5.78 17.14 -14.01
N SER A 652 -5.88 18.43 -14.32
CA SER A 652 -5.47 18.97 -15.62
C SER A 652 -3.96 19.18 -15.73
N HIS A 653 -3.21 19.00 -14.64
CA HIS A 653 -1.78 19.30 -14.53
C HIS A 653 -0.98 18.01 -14.43
N SER A 654 -0.02 17.80 -15.33
CA SER A 654 0.83 16.60 -15.35
C SER A 654 2.30 16.99 -15.27
N HIS A 655 3.01 16.40 -14.30
CA HIS A 655 4.44 16.59 -14.09
C HIS A 655 5.21 15.33 -14.54
N PHE A 656 6.34 15.47 -15.23
CA PHE A 656 7.12 14.32 -15.72
C PHE A 656 7.57 13.41 -14.56
N GLY A 657 7.87 14.00 -13.40
CA GLY A 657 8.21 13.32 -12.14
C GLY A 657 7.20 12.25 -11.69
N TYR A 658 5.93 12.40 -12.07
CA TYR A 658 4.84 11.50 -11.68
C TYR A 658 4.64 10.32 -12.64
N GLN A 659 5.21 10.40 -13.85
CA GLN A 659 4.98 9.37 -14.86
C GLN A 659 5.63 8.05 -14.45
N ASN A 660 4.98 6.94 -14.77
CA ASN A 660 5.50 5.60 -14.53
C ASN A 660 5.21 4.67 -15.73
N PRO A 661 5.99 4.79 -16.82
CA PRO A 661 5.84 3.92 -17.99
C PRO A 661 6.06 2.44 -17.66
N PHE A 662 6.85 2.14 -16.63
CA PHE A 662 7.06 0.77 -16.17
C PHE A 662 5.76 0.15 -15.64
N ALA A 663 5.07 0.83 -14.71
CA ALA A 663 3.79 0.38 -14.20
C ALA A 663 2.73 0.27 -15.32
N ALA A 664 2.69 1.23 -16.25
CA ALA A 664 1.80 1.19 -17.41
C ALA A 664 2.08 -0.03 -18.32
N TRP A 665 3.36 -0.34 -18.55
CA TRP A 665 3.76 -1.55 -19.26
C TRP A 665 3.35 -2.82 -18.51
N ALA A 666 3.58 -2.88 -17.19
CA ALA A 666 3.24 -4.04 -16.37
C ALA A 666 1.74 -4.33 -16.39
N MET A 667 0.89 -3.33 -16.20
CA MET A 667 -0.58 -3.47 -16.25
C MET A 667 -1.12 -3.82 -17.63
N THR A 668 -0.32 -3.62 -18.67
CA THR A 668 -0.70 -3.98 -20.05
C THR A 668 -0.24 -5.38 -20.43
N ASN A 669 0.95 -5.79 -19.98
CA ASN A 669 1.66 -6.96 -20.50
C ASN A 669 1.70 -8.15 -19.52
N ILE A 670 1.55 -7.91 -18.22
CA ILE A 670 1.68 -8.95 -17.19
C ILE A 670 0.29 -9.43 -16.78
N ASN A 671 0.00 -10.70 -17.05
CA ASN A 671 -1.35 -11.26 -16.93
C ASN A 671 -1.93 -11.10 -15.52
N GLU A 672 -1.14 -11.29 -14.47
CA GLU A 672 -1.56 -11.16 -13.08
C GLU A 672 -1.79 -9.70 -12.64
N LEU A 673 -1.24 -8.73 -13.38
CA LEU A 673 -1.38 -7.29 -13.11
C LEU A 673 -2.36 -6.58 -14.05
N LYS A 674 -2.93 -7.27 -15.04
CA LYS A 674 -3.97 -6.69 -15.90
C LYS A 674 -5.20 -6.33 -15.05
N PRO A 675 -5.61 -5.05 -15.02
CA PRO A 675 -6.82 -4.66 -14.31
C PRO A 675 -8.05 -5.36 -14.91
N LYS A 676 -9.07 -5.59 -14.07
CA LYS A 676 -10.24 -6.41 -14.46
C LYS A 676 -11.23 -5.67 -15.35
N SER A 677 -11.27 -4.34 -15.29
CA SER A 677 -12.28 -3.59 -16.04
C SER A 677 -12.07 -3.71 -17.56
N PRO A 678 -13.16 -3.75 -18.37
CA PRO A 678 -13.07 -4.05 -19.80
C PRO A 678 -12.16 -3.13 -20.61
N THR A 679 -12.05 -1.85 -20.24
CA THR A 679 -11.27 -0.86 -21.00
C THR A 679 -9.88 -0.57 -20.43
N ALA A 680 -9.58 -1.01 -19.21
CA ALA A 680 -8.36 -0.60 -18.51
C ALA A 680 -7.06 -0.95 -19.25
N VAL A 681 -6.94 -2.15 -19.81
CA VAL A 681 -5.71 -2.55 -20.53
C VAL A 681 -5.47 -1.66 -21.75
N SER A 682 -6.53 -1.24 -22.45
CA SER A 682 -6.43 -0.30 -23.58
C SER A 682 -6.03 1.10 -23.13
N ASP A 683 -6.59 1.58 -22.01
CA ASP A 683 -6.23 2.87 -21.42
C ASP A 683 -4.77 2.88 -20.95
N TRP A 684 -4.29 1.80 -20.31
CA TRP A 684 -2.90 1.66 -19.87
C TRP A 684 -1.90 1.53 -21.02
N GLN A 685 -2.25 0.83 -22.11
CA GLN A 685 -1.42 0.81 -23.32
C GLN A 685 -1.28 2.21 -23.91
N LYS A 686 -2.38 2.97 -24.02
CA LYS A 686 -2.33 4.36 -24.47
C LYS A 686 -1.53 5.24 -23.53
N SER A 687 -1.62 5.00 -22.22
CA SER A 687 -0.85 5.73 -21.22
C SER A 687 0.64 5.44 -21.34
N LEU A 688 1.06 4.18 -21.52
CA LEU A 688 2.45 3.82 -21.78
C LEU A 688 3.02 4.61 -22.97
N ASP A 689 2.32 4.58 -24.10
CA ASP A 689 2.77 5.27 -25.31
C ASP A 689 2.83 6.78 -25.09
N ARG A 690 1.77 7.36 -24.50
CA ARG A 690 1.67 8.80 -24.24
C ARG A 690 2.74 9.30 -23.26
N GLN A 691 3.03 8.53 -22.21
CA GLN A 691 4.06 8.90 -21.25
C GLN A 691 5.43 8.93 -21.92
N LEU A 692 5.81 7.91 -22.71
CA LEU A 692 7.11 7.89 -23.41
C LEU A 692 7.25 9.07 -24.41
N GLU A 693 6.16 9.45 -25.07
CA GLU A 693 6.12 10.66 -25.90
C GLU A 693 6.31 11.93 -25.08
N PHE A 694 5.69 12.01 -23.90
CA PHE A 694 5.79 13.15 -22.99
C PHE A 694 7.23 13.36 -22.49
N TYR A 695 7.92 12.29 -22.08
CA TYR A 695 9.36 12.38 -21.74
C TYR A 695 10.19 12.86 -22.93
N THR A 696 9.93 12.32 -24.12
CA THR A 696 10.67 12.71 -25.34
C THR A 696 10.46 14.19 -25.66
N TRP A 697 9.22 14.66 -25.52
CA TRP A 697 8.87 16.05 -25.74
C TRP A 697 9.51 17.00 -24.72
N LEU A 698 9.69 16.57 -23.48
CA LEU A 698 10.25 17.40 -22.40
C LEU A 698 11.77 17.32 -22.26
N GLN A 699 12.44 16.42 -22.99
CA GLN A 699 13.88 16.27 -22.87
C GLN A 699 14.61 17.50 -23.44
N SER A 700 15.34 18.21 -22.57
CA SER A 700 16.13 19.41 -22.89
C SER A 700 17.26 19.14 -23.88
N ALA A 701 17.88 20.22 -24.35
CA ALA A 701 19.10 20.16 -25.16
C ALA A 701 20.22 19.38 -24.44
N GLU A 702 20.39 19.58 -23.13
CA GLU A 702 21.45 18.98 -22.32
C GLU A 702 21.14 17.52 -21.95
N GLY A 703 19.88 17.19 -21.63
CA GLY A 703 19.43 15.83 -21.36
C GLY A 703 18.46 15.67 -20.19
N GLY A 704 18.39 16.64 -19.28
CA GLY A 704 17.38 16.69 -18.22
C GLY A 704 15.96 16.84 -18.77
N ILE A 705 14.95 16.43 -18.00
CA ILE A 705 13.53 16.44 -18.41
C ILE A 705 12.80 17.63 -17.79
N ALA A 706 12.16 18.48 -18.60
CA ALA A 706 11.42 19.65 -18.12
C ALA A 706 10.09 19.27 -17.44
N GLY A 707 9.44 20.26 -16.80
CA GLY A 707 8.37 20.03 -15.81
C GLY A 707 7.18 19.25 -16.35
N GLY A 708 6.42 19.83 -17.27
CA GLY A 708 5.29 19.12 -17.83
C GLY A 708 4.34 19.97 -18.67
N ALA A 709 3.05 19.72 -18.49
CA ALA A 709 2.00 20.42 -19.22
C ALA A 709 0.67 20.45 -18.46
N THR A 710 -0.16 21.41 -18.85
CA THR A 710 -1.50 21.60 -18.31
C THR A 710 -2.57 21.71 -19.42
N ASN A 711 -3.75 21.12 -19.17
CA ASN A 711 -4.95 21.38 -19.96
C ASN A 711 -5.76 22.59 -19.42
N SER A 712 -5.41 23.11 -18.23
CA SER A 712 -6.11 24.20 -17.57
C SER A 712 -5.09 25.27 -17.16
N TRP A 713 -4.77 26.19 -18.06
CA TRP A 713 -3.84 27.27 -17.78
C TRP A 713 -4.32 28.10 -16.57
N ASP A 714 -3.40 28.44 -15.66
CA ASP A 714 -3.68 29.05 -14.33
C ASP A 714 -4.77 28.30 -13.52
N GLY A 715 -5.04 27.04 -13.86
CA GLY A 715 -6.05 26.19 -13.24
C GLY A 715 -7.49 26.68 -13.36
N ASN A 716 -7.76 27.61 -14.27
CA ASN A 716 -9.10 28.16 -14.55
C ASN A 716 -9.47 28.10 -16.05
N TYR A 717 -8.76 27.25 -16.81
CA TYR A 717 -8.80 27.20 -18.27
C TYR A 717 -8.48 28.57 -18.88
N GLY A 718 -7.49 29.26 -18.34
CA GLY A 718 -7.06 30.59 -18.75
C GLY A 718 -6.46 30.61 -20.16
N THR A 719 -6.04 31.80 -20.60
CA THR A 719 -5.34 31.96 -21.87
C THR A 719 -3.84 31.89 -21.63
N PRO A 720 -3.12 30.91 -22.18
CA PRO A 720 -1.66 30.85 -22.07
C PRO A 720 -1.00 31.99 -22.88
N PRO A 721 0.27 32.33 -22.58
CA PRO A 721 1.04 33.23 -23.40
C PRO A 721 1.05 32.84 -24.89
N SER A 722 1.11 33.84 -25.77
CA SER A 722 1.18 33.58 -27.21
C SER A 722 2.46 32.81 -27.56
N GLY A 723 2.31 31.70 -28.28
CA GLY A 723 3.44 30.87 -28.69
C GLY A 723 3.87 29.81 -27.67
N THR A 724 3.12 29.61 -26.57
CA THR A 724 3.35 28.49 -25.64
C THR A 724 3.30 27.16 -26.39
N ALA A 725 4.35 26.34 -26.21
CA ALA A 725 4.47 25.03 -26.81
C ALA A 725 3.37 24.07 -26.33
N THR A 726 2.97 23.12 -27.18
CA THR A 726 1.87 22.22 -26.89
C THR A 726 2.22 20.74 -27.04
N PHE A 727 1.58 19.91 -26.22
CA PHE A 727 1.60 18.45 -26.27
C PHE A 727 0.18 17.91 -26.36
N TYR A 728 -0.23 17.44 -27.55
CA TYR A 728 -1.64 17.09 -27.83
C TYR A 728 -2.62 18.23 -27.49
N GLY A 729 -2.16 19.48 -27.59
CA GLY A 729 -2.91 20.70 -27.27
C GLY A 729 -3.00 21.03 -25.78
N MET A 730 -2.38 20.27 -24.88
CA MET A 730 -2.03 20.77 -23.54
C MET A 730 -0.85 21.73 -23.63
N PHE A 731 -0.78 22.73 -22.76
CA PHE A 731 0.23 23.78 -22.79
C PHE A 731 1.43 23.42 -21.92
N TYR A 732 2.64 23.66 -22.43
CA TYR A 732 3.88 23.50 -21.68
C TYR A 732 3.85 24.34 -20.40
N ASP A 733 4.14 23.67 -19.29
CA ASP A 733 4.29 24.28 -17.99
C ASP A 733 5.63 23.83 -17.43
N VAL A 734 6.48 24.81 -17.11
CA VAL A 734 7.83 24.55 -16.60
C VAL A 734 7.79 24.07 -15.16
N ASP A 735 6.79 24.51 -14.39
CA ASP A 735 6.63 24.25 -12.97
C ASP A 735 5.18 23.82 -12.65
N PRO A 736 4.72 22.67 -13.16
CA PRO A 736 3.34 22.21 -12.93
C PRO A 736 2.95 22.23 -11.45
N VAL A 737 1.78 22.80 -11.17
CA VAL A 737 1.09 22.82 -9.85
C VAL A 737 1.69 23.74 -8.79
N TYR A 738 3.00 23.72 -8.53
CA TYR A 738 3.58 24.52 -7.45
C TYR A 738 4.69 25.45 -7.94
N ASN A 739 4.66 26.69 -7.43
CA ASN A 739 5.61 27.75 -7.74
C ASN A 739 6.34 28.30 -6.50
N ASP A 740 6.05 27.80 -5.29
CA ASP A 740 6.78 28.11 -4.05
C ASP A 740 7.14 26.84 -3.25
N PRO A 741 8.30 26.22 -3.52
CA PRO A 741 9.19 26.50 -4.65
C PRO A 741 8.61 25.94 -5.98
N PRO A 742 9.17 26.35 -7.13
CA PRO A 742 8.89 25.74 -8.44
C PRO A 742 9.03 24.21 -8.42
N SER A 743 7.98 23.50 -8.81
CA SER A 743 7.89 22.03 -8.65
C SER A 743 8.97 21.25 -9.40
N ASN A 744 9.51 21.80 -10.48
CA ASN A 744 10.58 21.18 -11.27
C ASN A 744 11.98 21.79 -11.01
N GLN A 745 12.12 22.60 -9.96
CA GLN A 745 13.44 23.01 -9.46
C GLN A 745 14.16 21.81 -8.84
N TRP A 746 13.44 20.89 -8.18
CA TRP A 746 14.07 19.81 -7.44
C TRP A 746 14.55 18.67 -8.34
N PHE A 747 15.85 18.36 -8.28
CA PHE A 747 16.47 17.28 -9.06
C PHE A 747 15.94 15.88 -8.68
N GLY A 748 15.35 15.71 -7.49
CA GLY A 748 14.73 14.43 -7.10
C GLY A 748 13.68 13.93 -8.09
N MET A 749 12.93 14.85 -8.72
CA MET A 749 11.98 14.50 -9.78
C MET A 749 12.66 13.81 -10.97
N GLN A 750 13.90 14.19 -11.30
CA GLN A 750 14.66 13.56 -12.38
C GLN A 750 14.92 12.09 -12.05
N VAL A 751 15.49 11.82 -10.88
CA VAL A 751 15.99 10.48 -10.53
C VAL A 751 14.86 9.52 -10.20
N TRP A 752 13.78 9.95 -9.54
CA TRP A 752 12.62 9.09 -9.30
C TRP A 752 11.96 8.63 -10.59
N SER A 753 11.81 9.57 -11.52
CA SER A 753 11.11 9.35 -12.78
C SER A 753 11.97 8.56 -13.77
N MET A 754 13.24 8.92 -13.91
CA MET A 754 14.17 8.25 -14.81
C MET A 754 14.61 6.87 -14.33
N GLN A 755 14.52 6.59 -13.02
CA GLN A 755 14.69 5.23 -12.50
C GLN A 755 13.64 4.29 -13.09
N ARG A 756 12.38 4.71 -13.20
CA ARG A 756 11.28 3.94 -13.82
C ARG A 756 11.53 3.71 -15.31
N ILE A 757 12.08 4.69 -16.01
CA ILE A 757 12.53 4.55 -17.41
C ILE A 757 13.67 3.53 -17.52
N ALA A 758 14.63 3.56 -16.59
CA ALA A 758 15.75 2.63 -16.54
C ALA A 758 15.30 1.20 -16.27
N GLU A 759 14.33 0.98 -15.37
CA GLU A 759 13.73 -0.34 -15.16
C GLU A 759 12.96 -0.84 -16.38
N LEU A 760 12.20 0.04 -17.06
CA LEU A 760 11.52 -0.33 -18.31
C LEU A 760 12.54 -0.78 -19.36
N TYR A 761 13.65 -0.05 -19.50
CA TYR A 761 14.73 -0.44 -20.42
C TYR A 761 15.39 -1.75 -19.99
N LEU A 762 15.69 -1.92 -18.71
CA LEU A 762 16.30 -3.13 -18.15
C LEU A 762 15.47 -4.37 -18.48
N GLU A 763 14.19 -4.32 -18.16
CA GLU A 763 13.29 -5.46 -18.31
C GLU A 763 12.97 -5.76 -19.77
N THR A 764 12.64 -4.72 -20.55
CA THR A 764 12.03 -4.92 -21.88
C THR A 764 12.98 -4.65 -23.06
N GLY A 765 14.09 -3.97 -22.82
CA GLY A 765 14.94 -3.42 -23.89
C GLY A 765 14.25 -2.31 -24.70
N ASN A 766 13.20 -1.65 -24.16
CA ASN A 766 12.44 -0.62 -24.87
C ASN A 766 13.36 0.46 -25.47
N THR A 767 13.26 0.64 -26.79
CA THR A 767 14.17 1.52 -27.54
C THR A 767 13.92 3.01 -27.29
N LYS A 768 12.67 3.41 -26.99
CA LYS A 768 12.35 4.80 -26.61
C LYS A 768 12.93 5.12 -25.22
N ALA A 769 12.76 4.21 -24.26
CA ALA A 769 13.37 4.33 -22.94
C ALA A 769 14.90 4.40 -23.03
N LYS A 770 15.51 3.55 -23.86
CA LYS A 770 16.96 3.61 -24.14
C LYS A 770 17.38 4.97 -24.68
N ALA A 771 16.68 5.50 -25.69
CA ALA A 771 17.05 6.79 -26.30
C ALA A 771 16.98 7.95 -25.29
N LEU A 772 15.99 7.95 -24.40
CA LEU A 772 15.90 8.92 -23.31
C LEU A 772 17.10 8.81 -22.36
N LEU A 773 17.43 7.60 -21.92
CA LEU A 773 18.55 7.33 -21.00
C LEU A 773 19.91 7.63 -21.64
N ASP A 774 20.11 7.29 -22.92
CA ASP A 774 21.36 7.55 -23.65
C ASP A 774 21.72 9.04 -23.67
N LYS A 775 20.74 9.94 -23.55
CA LYS A 775 20.96 11.38 -23.44
C LYS A 775 20.96 11.88 -22.00
N TRP A 776 20.08 11.37 -21.15
CA TRP A 776 19.97 11.81 -19.74
C TRP A 776 21.16 11.35 -18.89
N VAL A 777 21.62 10.10 -19.05
CA VAL A 777 22.67 9.50 -18.23
C VAL A 777 24.00 10.26 -18.34
N PRO A 778 24.51 10.60 -19.54
CA PRO A 778 25.72 11.42 -19.65
C PRO A 778 25.60 12.79 -18.97
N TRP A 779 24.43 13.45 -19.08
CA TRP A 779 24.17 14.72 -18.41
C TRP A 779 24.18 14.59 -16.88
N ALA A 780 23.52 13.55 -16.35
CA ALA A 780 23.50 13.29 -14.91
C ALA A 780 24.92 13.03 -14.38
N ILE A 781 25.68 12.13 -15.04
CA ILE A 781 27.08 11.82 -14.66
C ILE A 781 27.95 13.08 -14.71
N ALA A 782 27.86 13.89 -15.77
CA ALA A 782 28.65 15.12 -15.90
C ALA A 782 28.40 16.12 -14.76
N ASN A 783 27.24 16.04 -14.10
CA ASN A 783 26.89 16.89 -12.98
C ASN A 783 27.07 16.23 -11.61
N THR A 784 27.58 15.00 -11.54
CA THR A 784 27.87 14.28 -10.30
C THR A 784 29.35 14.34 -9.93
N THR A 785 29.63 14.61 -8.66
CA THR A 785 30.97 14.52 -8.07
C THR A 785 31.05 13.29 -7.18
N LEU A 786 32.12 12.50 -7.31
CA LEU A 786 32.38 11.31 -6.48
C LEU A 786 33.50 11.55 -5.46
N GLY A 787 33.73 10.59 -4.55
CA GLY A 787 34.79 10.63 -3.55
C GLY A 787 34.34 11.25 -2.22
N THR A 788 35.29 11.75 -1.42
CA THR A 788 34.98 12.29 -0.08
C THR A 788 34.15 13.58 -0.10
N ASN A 789 34.22 14.33 -1.20
CA ASN A 789 33.46 15.57 -1.42
C ASN A 789 32.34 15.33 -2.45
N TRP A 790 31.73 14.15 -2.40
CA TRP A 790 30.67 13.79 -3.34
C TRP A 790 29.50 14.76 -3.25
N SER A 791 28.87 14.99 -4.39
CA SER A 791 27.70 15.85 -4.48
C SER A 791 26.91 15.51 -5.73
N VAL A 792 25.59 15.52 -5.62
CA VAL A 792 24.66 15.37 -6.75
C VAL A 792 23.94 16.70 -7.00
N PRO A 793 23.37 16.93 -8.19
CA PRO A 793 22.49 18.08 -8.41
C PRO A 793 21.35 18.12 -7.37
N ALA A 794 21.03 19.31 -6.90
CA ALA A 794 19.92 19.55 -5.97
C ALA A 794 18.86 20.43 -6.64
N ASP A 795 19.25 21.64 -7.04
CA ASP A 795 18.34 22.60 -7.66
C ASP A 795 18.69 22.82 -9.13
N LEU A 796 17.63 22.91 -9.92
CA LEU A 796 17.64 23.11 -11.36
C LEU A 796 16.97 24.43 -11.71
N LYS A 797 17.48 25.06 -12.78
CA LYS A 797 16.86 26.22 -13.40
C LYS A 797 16.58 25.91 -14.86
N TRP A 798 15.39 26.28 -15.30
CA TRP A 798 14.90 26.01 -16.66
C TRP A 798 14.76 27.30 -17.45
N THR A 799 15.10 27.26 -18.74
CA THR A 799 14.87 28.38 -19.67
C THR A 799 14.40 27.88 -21.04
N GLY A 800 13.57 28.70 -21.69
CA GLY A 800 12.99 28.38 -22.99
C GLY A 800 11.83 27.38 -22.90
N GLN A 801 11.55 26.69 -24.01
CA GLN A 801 10.43 25.75 -24.12
C GLN A 801 10.70 24.68 -25.18
N PRO A 802 10.07 23.50 -25.09
CA PRO A 802 10.16 22.51 -26.15
C PRO A 802 9.49 23.00 -27.45
N ALA A 803 9.74 22.30 -28.56
CA ALA A 803 8.95 22.52 -29.78
C ALA A 803 7.50 22.00 -29.60
N ASN A 804 6.55 22.42 -30.44
CA ASN A 804 5.23 21.79 -30.47
C ASN A 804 5.38 20.28 -30.78
N TRP A 805 4.73 19.43 -29.99
CA TRP A 805 4.79 17.99 -30.18
C TRP A 805 4.11 17.57 -31.48
N ASN A 806 4.82 16.78 -32.28
CA ASN A 806 4.27 16.08 -33.43
C ASN A 806 4.72 14.61 -33.36
N PRO A 807 3.82 13.67 -33.03
CA PRO A 807 4.20 12.26 -32.83
C PRO A 807 4.72 11.59 -34.10
N THR A 808 4.40 12.13 -35.28
CA THR A 808 4.90 11.60 -36.58
C THR A 808 6.23 12.21 -37.02
N SER A 809 6.61 13.35 -36.44
CA SER A 809 7.85 14.06 -36.76
C SER A 809 8.32 14.89 -35.56
N PRO A 810 8.80 14.23 -34.48
CA PRO A 810 9.23 14.91 -33.28
C PRO A 810 10.44 15.81 -33.60
N GLN A 811 10.39 17.06 -33.14
CA GLN A 811 11.44 18.04 -33.37
C GLN A 811 12.46 18.04 -32.22
N PRO A 812 13.74 18.33 -32.47
CA PRO A 812 14.73 18.46 -31.41
C PRO A 812 14.48 19.74 -30.59
N ASN A 813 14.51 19.62 -29.26
CA ASN A 813 14.35 20.73 -28.34
C ASN A 813 15.64 21.55 -28.17
N THR A 814 16.02 22.28 -29.23
CA THR A 814 17.25 23.10 -29.23
C THR A 814 17.14 24.40 -28.44
N ASN A 815 15.92 24.82 -28.08
CA ASN A 815 15.63 26.04 -27.32
C ASN A 815 15.13 25.77 -25.89
N LEU A 816 15.26 24.54 -25.39
CA LEU A 816 14.88 24.16 -24.02
C LEU A 816 16.14 23.78 -23.26
N HIS A 817 16.45 24.52 -22.20
CA HIS A 817 17.70 24.38 -21.47
C HIS A 817 17.51 24.15 -19.98
N VAL A 818 18.40 23.35 -19.40
CA VAL A 818 18.51 23.13 -17.95
C VAL A 818 19.90 23.47 -17.43
N GLU A 819 19.95 24.17 -16.31
CA GLU A 819 21.16 24.52 -15.57
C GLU A 819 21.08 23.93 -14.15
N VAL A 820 22.15 23.28 -13.69
CA VAL A 820 22.29 22.86 -12.28
C VAL A 820 22.79 24.06 -11.49
N ILE A 821 21.94 24.63 -10.63
CA ILE A 821 22.24 25.84 -9.86
C ILE A 821 22.62 25.57 -8.41
N ALA A 822 22.29 24.39 -7.88
CA ALA A 822 22.78 23.92 -6.60
C ALA A 822 23.15 22.43 -6.64
N LYS A 823 24.08 22.03 -5.78
CA LYS A 823 24.44 20.64 -5.53
C LYS A 823 24.37 20.37 -4.03
N GLY A 824 24.05 19.13 -3.68
CA GLY A 824 23.88 18.70 -2.30
C GLY A 824 24.25 17.24 -2.10
N GLN A 825 23.96 16.77 -0.88
CA GLN A 825 24.24 15.40 -0.44
C GLN A 825 22.97 14.68 0.01
N ASP A 826 21.84 14.96 -0.64
CA ASP A 826 20.58 14.26 -0.39
C ASP A 826 20.77 12.76 -0.67
N VAL A 827 20.68 11.97 0.39
CA VAL A 827 20.98 10.54 0.39
C VAL A 827 19.95 9.73 -0.39
N GLY A 828 18.68 10.15 -0.39
CA GLY A 828 17.61 9.47 -1.12
C GLY A 828 17.68 9.74 -2.61
N VAL A 829 17.89 11.01 -3.00
CA VAL A 829 18.13 11.40 -4.40
C VAL A 829 19.40 10.74 -4.94
N THR A 830 20.45 10.64 -4.14
CA THR A 830 21.69 9.97 -4.51
C THR A 830 21.49 8.48 -4.74
N ALA A 831 20.73 7.81 -3.86
CA ALA A 831 20.39 6.41 -4.03
C ALA A 831 19.55 6.18 -5.29
N ALA A 832 18.51 6.99 -5.54
CA ALA A 832 17.70 6.90 -6.76
C ALA A 832 18.53 7.15 -8.04
N LEU A 833 19.50 8.08 -8.00
CA LEU A 833 20.47 8.28 -9.08
C LEU A 833 21.31 7.02 -9.31
N ALA A 834 21.88 6.44 -8.24
CA ALA A 834 22.66 5.22 -8.33
C ALA A 834 21.84 4.08 -8.95
N ARG A 835 20.60 3.87 -8.49
CA ARG A 835 19.66 2.86 -9.02
C ARG A 835 19.40 3.04 -10.52
N THR A 836 19.17 4.29 -10.94
CA THR A 836 18.99 4.62 -12.37
C THR A 836 20.22 4.23 -13.20
N LEU A 837 21.42 4.59 -12.73
CA LEU A 837 22.67 4.31 -13.41
C LEU A 837 22.99 2.81 -13.45
N ILE A 838 22.73 2.10 -12.35
CA ILE A 838 22.93 0.65 -12.21
C ILE A 838 22.02 -0.10 -13.19
N ALA A 839 20.71 0.18 -13.20
CA ALA A 839 19.75 -0.45 -14.10
C ALA A 839 20.09 -0.18 -15.58
N TYR A 840 20.42 1.07 -15.93
CA TYR A 840 20.86 1.41 -17.28
C TYR A 840 22.15 0.69 -17.67
N ALA A 841 23.16 0.67 -16.79
CA ALA A 841 24.44 0.03 -17.05
C ALA A 841 24.29 -1.50 -17.23
N ALA A 842 23.46 -2.15 -16.41
CA ALA A 842 23.25 -3.59 -16.47
C ALA A 842 22.71 -4.04 -17.84
N LYS A 843 21.86 -3.23 -18.47
CA LYS A 843 21.30 -3.53 -19.79
C LYS A 843 22.17 -3.05 -20.96
N SER A 844 22.82 -1.89 -20.81
CA SER A 844 23.59 -1.26 -21.90
C SER A 844 25.05 -1.66 -21.97
N GLY A 845 25.63 -2.17 -20.88
CA GLY A 845 27.07 -2.36 -20.72
C GLY A 845 27.85 -1.05 -20.51
N ASN A 846 27.17 0.07 -20.21
CA ASN A 846 27.83 1.36 -20.03
C ASN A 846 28.69 1.40 -18.75
N THR A 847 30.01 1.41 -18.93
CA THR A 847 30.98 1.35 -17.83
C THR A 847 30.99 2.63 -16.99
N ALA A 848 30.83 3.81 -17.59
CA ALA A 848 30.80 5.08 -16.87
C ALA A 848 29.60 5.16 -15.91
N ALA A 849 28.43 4.71 -16.35
CA ALA A 849 27.24 4.61 -15.52
C ALA A 849 27.44 3.61 -14.38
N LYS A 850 27.98 2.42 -14.67
CA LYS A 850 28.31 1.42 -13.64
C LYS A 850 29.26 1.99 -12.57
N THR A 851 30.38 2.58 -13.00
CA THR A 851 31.38 3.16 -12.10
C THR A 851 30.81 4.31 -11.26
N THR A 852 30.01 5.19 -11.86
CA THR A 852 29.38 6.30 -11.13
C THR A 852 28.36 5.79 -10.13
N GLY A 853 27.49 4.85 -10.53
CA GLY A 853 26.53 4.21 -9.62
C GLY A 853 27.22 3.56 -8.43
N LYS A 854 28.29 2.79 -8.65
CA LYS A 854 29.09 2.21 -7.56
C LYS A 854 29.70 3.29 -6.64
N GLY A 855 30.31 4.33 -7.21
CA GLY A 855 30.93 5.40 -6.44
C GLY A 855 29.95 6.16 -5.55
N LEU A 856 28.69 6.30 -5.97
CA LEU A 856 27.62 6.86 -5.15
C LEU A 856 27.22 5.92 -4.01
N LEU A 857 27.17 4.61 -4.24
CA LEU A 857 26.94 3.64 -3.15
C LEU A 857 28.07 3.65 -2.12
N ASP A 858 29.32 3.78 -2.57
CA ASP A 858 30.47 3.88 -1.67
C ASP A 858 30.39 5.16 -0.82
N ALA A 859 29.94 6.27 -1.42
CA ALA A 859 29.66 7.53 -0.72
C ALA A 859 28.53 7.40 0.32
N LEU A 860 27.41 6.75 -0.03
CA LEU A 860 26.31 6.48 0.89
C LEU A 860 26.75 5.57 2.05
N SER A 861 27.54 4.53 1.78
CA SER A 861 28.08 3.66 2.81
C SER A 861 28.97 4.43 3.80
N ALA A 862 29.75 5.40 3.32
CA ALA A 862 30.59 6.25 4.16
C ALA A 862 29.80 7.26 5.02
N SER A 863 28.52 7.50 4.68
CA SER A 863 27.59 8.37 5.41
C SER A 863 26.62 7.59 6.31
N ALA A 864 26.89 6.30 6.56
CA ALA A 864 26.06 5.49 7.45
C ALA A 864 26.22 5.88 8.93
N ASP A 865 25.12 5.84 9.67
CA ASP A 865 25.06 6.02 11.12
C ASP A 865 24.22 4.91 11.79
N ALA A 866 23.89 5.09 13.07
CA ALA A 866 23.14 4.11 13.84
C ALA A 866 21.69 3.91 13.39
N LYS A 867 21.05 4.90 12.75
CA LYS A 867 19.64 4.83 12.33
C LYS A 867 19.49 4.57 10.83
N GLY A 868 20.54 4.80 10.03
CA GLY A 868 20.52 4.56 8.60
C GLY A 868 21.73 5.16 7.90
N VAL A 869 21.46 6.00 6.88
CA VAL A 869 22.43 6.82 6.17
C VAL A 869 21.94 8.26 6.19
N SER A 870 22.74 9.19 6.69
CA SER A 870 22.35 10.60 6.76
C SER A 870 23.53 11.52 6.45
N THR A 871 23.21 12.72 5.97
CA THR A 871 24.17 13.80 5.78
C THR A 871 23.61 15.07 6.40
N THR A 872 24.49 16.03 6.67
CA THR A 872 24.06 17.29 7.28
C THR A 872 23.44 18.22 6.27
N GLU A 873 22.18 18.56 6.50
CA GLU A 873 21.38 19.45 5.69
C GLU A 873 21.13 20.75 6.45
N LYS A 874 21.23 21.89 5.76
CA LYS A 874 20.87 23.21 6.32
C LYS A 874 19.43 23.53 5.96
N ARG A 875 18.65 24.01 6.93
CA ARG A 875 17.24 24.37 6.76
C ARG A 875 17.04 25.88 6.90
N GLY A 876 17.62 26.63 5.97
CA GLY A 876 17.48 28.09 5.92
C GLY A 876 16.04 28.56 5.66
N ASP A 877 15.22 27.68 5.08
CA ASP A 877 13.78 27.82 4.91
C ASP A 877 13.00 27.84 6.24
N TYR A 878 13.56 27.33 7.34
CA TYR A 878 12.90 27.33 8.66
C TYR A 878 12.73 28.72 9.28
N LYS A 879 13.23 29.76 8.62
CA LYS A 879 12.87 31.15 8.93
C LYS A 879 11.38 31.43 8.70
N ARG A 880 10.68 30.58 7.93
CA ARG A 880 9.26 30.73 7.59
C ARG A 880 8.31 30.24 8.69
N PHE A 881 8.81 29.65 9.78
CA PHE A 881 7.97 29.15 10.87
C PHE A 881 7.07 30.25 11.48
N ASP A 882 7.55 31.49 11.55
CA ASP A 882 6.82 32.64 12.09
C ASP A 882 6.38 33.66 11.02
N ASP A 883 6.39 33.27 9.74
CA ASP A 883 5.89 34.11 8.64
C ASP A 883 4.40 34.40 8.84
N VAL A 884 4.09 35.68 9.08
CA VAL A 884 2.73 36.21 9.05
C VAL A 884 2.42 36.71 7.65
N TYR A 885 1.20 36.49 7.17
CA TYR A 885 0.79 36.91 5.84
C TYR A 885 1.14 38.38 5.54
N ASN A 886 1.88 38.59 4.46
CA ASN A 886 2.24 39.88 3.92
C ASN A 886 1.55 40.10 2.58
N ALA A 887 0.65 41.08 2.51
CA ALA A 887 -0.08 41.38 1.29
C ALA A 887 0.79 41.97 0.16
N ALA A 888 2.02 42.43 0.45
CA ALA A 888 2.91 43.05 -0.54
C ALA A 888 3.57 42.01 -1.47
N ASP A 889 3.88 40.83 -0.95
CA ASP A 889 4.49 39.71 -1.68
C ASP A 889 3.56 38.50 -1.77
N GLY A 890 2.45 38.48 -1.02
CA GLY A 890 1.48 37.39 -1.03
C GLY A 890 1.90 36.17 -0.21
N GLN A 891 2.95 36.30 0.60
CA GLN A 891 3.61 35.20 1.31
C GLN A 891 3.16 35.14 2.78
N GLY A 892 3.22 33.96 3.38
CA GLY A 892 2.85 33.69 4.77
C GLY A 892 1.41 33.19 4.93
N LEU A 893 1.08 32.68 6.12
CA LEU A 893 -0.21 32.01 6.35
C LEU A 893 -1.41 32.96 6.19
N TYR A 894 -2.11 32.86 5.06
CA TYR A 894 -3.32 33.65 4.79
C TYR A 894 -4.55 33.04 5.48
N VAL A 895 -5.34 33.89 6.14
CA VAL A 895 -6.70 33.57 6.63
C VAL A 895 -7.62 34.73 6.22
N PRO A 896 -8.80 34.48 5.60
CA PRO A 896 -9.71 35.54 5.19
C PRO A 896 -10.07 36.50 6.32
N PRO A 897 -10.09 37.83 6.08
CA PRO A 897 -10.49 38.79 7.11
C PRO A 897 -11.88 38.50 7.69
N GLY A 898 -11.97 38.41 9.02
CA GLY A 898 -13.21 38.10 9.74
C GLY A 898 -13.51 36.60 9.88
N TRP A 899 -12.80 35.72 9.18
CA TRP A 899 -12.87 34.28 9.44
C TRP A 899 -12.09 33.97 10.73
N THR A 900 -12.71 33.18 11.61
CA THR A 900 -12.08 32.72 12.86
C THR A 900 -12.45 31.28 13.14
N GLY A 901 -11.48 30.49 13.58
CA GLY A 901 -11.66 29.10 13.96
C GLY A 901 -10.60 28.62 14.95
N LYS A 902 -10.63 27.33 15.28
CA LYS A 902 -9.62 26.71 16.14
C LYS A 902 -9.15 25.35 15.64
N MET A 903 -7.85 25.12 15.75
CA MET A 903 -7.27 23.78 15.67
C MET A 903 -7.73 22.92 16.87
N PRO A 904 -7.62 21.58 16.82
CA PRO A 904 -8.08 20.72 17.91
C PRO A 904 -7.39 20.97 19.26
N ASN A 905 -6.11 21.35 19.26
CA ASN A 905 -5.37 21.74 20.47
C ASN A 905 -5.77 23.12 21.04
N GLY A 906 -6.66 23.85 20.36
CA GLY A 906 -7.15 25.17 20.77
C GLY A 906 -6.42 26.35 20.13
N ASP A 907 -5.39 26.12 19.31
CA ASP A 907 -4.71 27.19 18.57
C ASP A 907 -5.70 27.97 17.70
N ALA A 908 -5.63 29.29 17.78
CA ALA A 908 -6.55 30.17 17.07
C ALA A 908 -6.12 30.30 15.61
N ILE A 909 -7.06 30.03 14.71
CA ILE A 909 -6.89 30.27 13.28
C ILE A 909 -7.60 31.59 12.97
N ALA A 910 -6.84 32.62 12.62
CA ALA A 910 -7.33 33.96 12.33
C ALA A 910 -6.32 34.74 11.47
N ALA A 911 -6.74 35.86 10.90
CA ALA A 911 -5.82 36.76 10.18
C ALA A 911 -4.69 37.25 11.10
N GLY A 912 -3.47 37.33 10.57
CA GLY A 912 -2.28 37.74 11.31
C GLY A 912 -1.59 36.62 12.09
N LYS A 913 -1.98 35.36 11.87
CA LYS A 913 -1.31 34.17 12.42
C LYS A 913 -0.26 33.64 11.45
N SER A 914 0.75 32.96 12.01
CA SER A 914 1.83 32.28 11.29
C SER A 914 1.64 30.76 11.24
N PHE A 915 2.50 30.07 10.48
CA PHE A 915 2.59 28.60 10.46
C PHE A 915 2.66 28.00 11.87
N LEU A 916 3.55 28.54 12.72
CA LEU A 916 3.75 28.11 14.11
C LEU A 916 2.54 28.41 15.01
N ASP A 917 1.82 29.51 14.78
CA ASP A 917 0.69 29.89 15.62
C ASP A 917 -0.46 28.89 15.59
N ILE A 918 -0.63 28.15 14.48
CA ILE A 918 -1.64 27.09 14.32
C ILE A 918 -1.05 25.68 14.50
N ARG A 919 0.21 25.59 14.92
CA ARG A 919 0.96 24.34 15.17
C ARG A 919 1.80 24.47 16.43
N SER A 920 1.21 24.98 17.51
CA SER A 920 1.96 25.32 18.73
C SER A 920 2.63 24.11 19.40
N PHE A 921 2.20 22.89 19.05
CA PHE A 921 2.85 21.64 19.47
C PHE A 921 4.33 21.60 19.09
N TYR A 922 4.76 22.28 18.03
CA TYR A 922 6.17 22.37 17.65
C TYR A 922 7.06 22.96 18.73
N LYS A 923 6.53 23.81 19.61
CA LYS A 923 7.31 24.39 20.71
C LYS A 923 7.76 23.34 21.74
N ASN A 924 7.15 22.17 21.72
CA ASN A 924 7.50 21.03 22.57
C ASN A 924 8.42 20.02 21.86
N ASP A 925 8.74 20.24 20.59
CA ASP A 925 9.64 19.37 19.83
C ASP A 925 11.07 19.46 20.39
N PRO A 926 11.79 18.34 20.54
CA PRO A 926 13.16 18.33 21.07
C PRO A 926 14.14 19.19 20.24
N ASP A 927 13.90 19.37 18.94
CA ASP A 927 14.73 20.16 18.05
C ASP A 927 14.25 21.61 17.89
N TRP A 928 13.10 21.99 18.46
CA TRP A 928 12.59 23.37 18.46
C TRP A 928 13.62 24.41 18.92
N PRO A 929 14.46 24.17 19.96
CA PRO A 929 15.47 25.15 20.37
C PRO A 929 16.43 25.57 19.24
N LYS A 930 16.72 24.69 18.26
CA LYS A 930 17.55 25.02 17.09
C LYS A 930 16.85 26.04 16.20
N VAL A 931 15.57 25.79 15.91
CA VAL A 931 14.74 26.68 15.06
C VAL A 931 14.48 27.99 15.76
N GLN A 932 14.11 27.97 17.04
CA GLN A 932 13.90 29.16 17.84
C GLN A 932 15.16 30.05 17.88
N ALA A 933 16.35 29.47 17.97
CA ALA A 933 17.60 30.22 17.90
C ALA A 933 17.80 30.90 16.53
N TYR A 934 17.45 30.22 15.43
CA TYR A 934 17.51 30.80 14.09
C TYR A 934 16.53 31.96 13.91
N LEU A 935 15.27 31.80 14.36
CA LEU A 935 14.27 32.87 14.36
C LEU A 935 14.70 34.09 15.19
N ASN A 936 15.48 33.87 16.24
CA ASN A 936 16.06 34.94 17.06
C ASN A 936 17.33 35.59 16.45
N GLY A 937 17.64 35.33 15.17
CA GLY A 937 18.79 35.87 14.46
C GLY A 937 20.08 35.05 14.58
N GLY A 938 19.98 33.80 15.05
CA GLY A 938 21.08 32.83 15.08
C GLY A 938 21.44 32.27 13.71
N PRO A 939 22.38 31.30 13.64
CA PRO A 939 22.73 30.63 12.38
C PRO A 939 21.61 29.71 11.88
N GLU A 940 21.64 29.40 10.58
CA GLU A 940 20.74 28.40 9.98
C GLU A 940 20.83 27.05 10.71
N PRO A 941 19.70 26.43 11.04
CA PRO A 941 19.70 25.16 11.76
C PRO A 941 20.11 24.02 10.82
N THR A 942 20.82 23.05 11.39
CA THR A 942 21.29 21.87 10.66
C THR A 942 20.66 20.60 11.23
N PHE A 943 20.36 19.66 10.34
CA PHE A 943 19.71 18.39 10.66
C PHE A 943 20.36 17.23 9.90
N ASN A 944 20.24 16.04 10.46
CA ASN A 944 20.59 14.78 9.80
C ASN A 944 19.29 13.95 9.78
N TYR A 945 18.55 14.03 8.67
CA TYR A 945 17.22 13.41 8.58
C TYR A 945 17.28 11.95 8.12
N HIS A 946 16.36 11.17 8.66
CA HIS A 946 16.11 9.77 8.30
C HIS A 946 14.72 9.62 7.69
N ARG A 947 14.53 10.21 6.50
CA ARG A 947 13.28 10.07 5.74
C ARG A 947 13.07 8.62 5.31
N PHE A 948 11.92 8.04 5.61
CA PHE A 948 11.64 6.62 5.36
C PHE A 948 11.87 6.22 3.90
N TRP A 949 11.38 7.04 2.96
CA TRP A 949 11.55 6.80 1.52
C TRP A 949 13.03 6.80 1.11
N ALA A 950 13.84 7.73 1.65
CA ALA A 950 15.24 7.87 1.31
C ALA A 950 16.04 6.65 1.80
N GLN A 951 15.76 6.19 3.01
CA GLN A 951 16.42 5.02 3.59
C GLN A 951 16.03 3.74 2.86
N SER A 952 14.77 3.64 2.42
CA SER A 952 14.30 2.56 1.56
C SER A 952 15.03 2.57 0.22
N ASP A 953 15.18 3.73 -0.43
CA ASP A 953 15.94 3.86 -1.68
C ASP A 953 17.41 3.47 -1.51
N VAL A 954 18.07 3.88 -0.42
CA VAL A 954 19.44 3.48 -0.09
C VAL A 954 19.55 1.95 0.02
N ALA A 955 18.65 1.31 0.76
CA ALA A 955 18.62 -0.14 0.89
C ALA A 955 18.48 -0.81 -0.48
N MET A 956 17.47 -0.40 -1.27
CA MET A 956 17.22 -0.96 -2.59
C MET A 956 18.37 -0.72 -3.56
N ALA A 957 19.10 0.39 -3.44
CA ALA A 957 20.27 0.68 -4.28
C ALA A 957 21.43 -0.28 -4.03
N TYR A 958 21.66 -0.69 -2.77
CA TYR A 958 22.59 -1.76 -2.47
C TYR A 958 22.14 -3.08 -3.08
N ALA A 959 20.86 -3.44 -2.90
CA ALA A 959 20.32 -4.68 -3.46
C ALA A 959 20.41 -4.73 -4.99
N ASP A 960 20.09 -3.62 -5.67
CA ASP A 960 20.20 -3.49 -7.13
C ASP A 960 21.63 -3.77 -7.62
N TYR A 961 22.65 -3.20 -6.97
CA TYR A 961 24.04 -3.43 -7.33
C TYR A 961 24.46 -4.88 -7.10
N GLY A 962 24.18 -5.42 -5.91
CA GLY A 962 24.55 -6.79 -5.56
C GLY A 962 23.92 -7.82 -6.50
N MET A 963 22.67 -7.59 -6.92
CA MET A 963 21.96 -8.51 -7.81
C MET A 963 22.36 -8.38 -9.29
N LEU A 964 22.62 -7.17 -9.78
CA LEU A 964 22.92 -6.94 -11.19
C LEU A 964 24.43 -7.04 -11.51
N PHE A 965 25.29 -6.86 -10.51
CA PHE A 965 26.73 -6.94 -10.62
C PHE A 965 27.36 -7.77 -9.47
N PRO A 966 27.01 -9.06 -9.32
CA PRO A 966 27.46 -9.88 -8.20
C PRO A 966 28.99 -10.07 -8.11
N ASN A 967 29.72 -9.88 -9.22
CA ASN A 967 31.19 -10.00 -9.29
C ASN A 967 31.92 -8.64 -9.26
N GLY A 968 31.23 -7.56 -8.89
CA GLY A 968 31.78 -6.20 -8.95
C GLY A 968 31.49 -5.51 -10.26
#